data_AF-A0A959VDZ7-F1
#
_entry.id   AF-A0A959VDZ7-F1
#
_cell.length_a   1.000
_cell.length_b   1.000
_cell.length_c   1.000
_cell.angle_alpha   90.00
_cell.angle_beta   90.00
_cell.angle_gamma   90.00
#
_symmetry.space_group_name_H-M   'P 1'
#
loop_
_entity.id
_entity.type
_entity.pdbx_description
1 polymer ?
#
loop_
_entity_poly.entity_id
_entity_poly.type
_entity_poly.pdbx_seq_one_letter_code
_entity_poly.pdbx_strand_id
1 'polypeptide(L)'
;MKRIAIALILSFPLFLFAQTIISGGNVSGVWNKCNSPYLIQGNPEILGNDTLIIEAGVEVIFYPGYYITINGSLYSNGVEGDSVYFSNFESIITKEPYVGQLYFISEGSVSSNLIFTKIDGVNIETGFTYPFIGFTNSLISNSLIYLYGYLDNFELIDVKVENVEFFSIGYTWQVLRTVFIRSKIDFESYTYDHLYMTDFIIRDALDEAIYTWASFVTLKNGLIQNCWAGLLLESDAGSTGGANLNNVTIEGCYGADALFVNSVGFIMNDCIVKNNINGSVTSWDCTVNISNCVFENNSSTNGGGLAIDQIYPYSNSKIENTIFRNNIAVNKGGGLFLNGLFGGQLRLDNVQFYGNSSQYGGGFYTGHAYSGLTVNDIIVYNNSAIVDGGGIFLDEPTLEITLIRATICNNIAGNIGGGIFINNGTNAPYPYALSNNIMRSNSPDQINCNDTSIFNFEYSNIQNGWPGTGNIDADPLFTDPANGDYSLSWTNFPMADATKSPCIDSGNPASPLDPDGTPADMGAFPFNQAAPYEPQILSITDVPNDQGLSVNVVWKASVTDNPLYNEITHYTLWRELAASKSTWTYLGAVTADYSSEYFFTAPTLADSTSAGIPWFSYKVIAETSDPATYYTCQPDSGYSVDNLPPEAPTGLYGVYNNNKIGLYWNPSAAEDFDHFNIYERDLSTSNPMMFLESTNGYNFGDPWLSFSDVEYTVTAVDVNGNESNPGATWQASVIPGFYMDITVMMEGPFNGSEMDHKLKSSGVIPLAQPYSVSPWNYNGPETVLYIPGIDIVDWVLLELRQAPYVDYATNATIVARQAAFVKADGEVVAIDGLSWPRFDLPPSDDYYLVVWHRNHLGILSSIPITKVEQSMSYDFTTGPEQYYHGLQGAKELAPGIWGMIAADLNGDGTVNDTDKTAGWNIDAGKSGYLFSDANLDAHTNNRDKNQFLYLNASMESQIPDNYQFNCGEPLYDYRDGRSYATVQIGEQCWMAENLNLGEMICGVEDQSDNGIFEKYCYGNLREYCDTFGGLYQWNEMMAYALISESQGICPQGWHVPSDADWCELEDYADAGSIDCEEVGWKGSDAGYRLKSESGWLSNGNGGDDHDFTALPAGYRADADGHFYRITKGSYFWSSDENDSGTAWRTGMEYNFSSVNKGIQQKADGRSLRCIKN
;
A
#
# COMPACT_ATOMS: atom_id res chain seq x y z
N MET A 1 -40.31 -40.41 12.06
CA MET A 1 -39.42 -41.54 12.42
C MET A 1 -38.01 -41.16 12.02
N LYS A 2 -37.08 -41.24 12.98
CA LYS A 2 -35.68 -40.83 12.91
C LYS A 2 -34.94 -41.33 11.66
N ARG A 3 -34.22 -40.44 10.97
CA ARG A 3 -32.93 -40.78 10.34
C ARG A 3 -31.94 -39.66 10.61
N ILE A 4 -30.93 -40.04 11.37
CA ILE A 4 -29.78 -39.28 11.84
C ILE A 4 -28.87 -39.07 10.64
N ALA A 5 -28.60 -37.81 10.28
CA ALA A 5 -27.47 -37.45 9.44
C ALA A 5 -26.36 -36.95 10.37
N ILE A 6 -25.31 -37.75 10.48
CA ILE A 6 -24.07 -37.42 11.18
C ILE A 6 -23.40 -36.33 10.36
N ALA A 7 -23.37 -35.11 10.88
CA ALA A 7 -22.49 -34.07 10.37
C ALA A 7 -21.05 -34.47 10.76
N LEU A 8 -20.22 -34.74 9.76
CA LEU A 8 -18.77 -34.78 9.95
C LEU A 8 -18.34 -33.38 10.39
N ILE A 9 -17.92 -33.26 11.65
CA ILE A 9 -17.14 -32.13 12.13
C ILE A 9 -15.80 -32.23 11.42
N LEU A 10 -15.61 -31.41 10.38
CA LEU A 10 -14.29 -31.03 9.90
C LEU A 10 -13.66 -30.23 11.04
N SER A 11 -12.83 -30.90 11.83
CA SER A 11 -11.96 -30.28 12.81
C SER A 11 -10.98 -29.39 12.04
N PHE A 12 -11.26 -28.09 11.99
CA PHE A 12 -10.19 -27.11 11.90
C PHE A 12 -9.25 -27.36 13.09
N PRO A 13 -7.92 -27.44 12.89
CA PRO A 13 -7.02 -27.41 14.01
C PRO A 13 -7.23 -26.05 14.68
N LEU A 14 -7.72 -26.06 15.93
CA LEU A 14 -7.58 -24.90 16.81
C LEU A 14 -6.08 -24.68 16.97
N PHE A 15 -5.53 -23.73 16.24
CA PHE A 15 -4.32 -23.05 16.69
C PHE A 15 -4.69 -22.39 18.01
N LEU A 16 -4.18 -22.95 19.12
CA LEU A 16 -4.22 -22.31 20.43
C LEU A 16 -3.29 -21.09 20.36
N PHE A 17 -3.77 -19.96 19.82
CA PHE A 17 -3.14 -18.69 20.10
C PHE A 17 -3.27 -18.39 21.60
N ALA A 18 -2.31 -17.68 22.16
CA ALA A 18 -2.34 -17.22 23.55
C ALA A 18 -3.53 -16.29 23.79
N GLN A 19 -4.65 -16.85 24.24
CA GLN A 19 -5.89 -16.12 24.47
C GLN A 19 -5.87 -15.44 25.83
N THR A 20 -5.70 -14.12 25.88
CA THR A 20 -5.81 -13.37 27.13
C THR A 20 -7.26 -12.95 27.36
N ILE A 21 -7.92 -13.57 28.34
CA ILE A 21 -9.29 -13.21 28.71
C ILE A 21 -9.27 -12.04 29.68
N ILE A 22 -9.77 -10.89 29.25
CA ILE A 22 -9.98 -9.72 30.11
C ILE A 22 -11.40 -9.77 30.65
N SER A 23 -11.53 -10.21 31.90
CA SER A 23 -12.81 -10.42 32.59
C SER A 23 -13.39 -9.16 33.26
N GLY A 24 -12.69 -8.01 33.15
CA GLY A 24 -13.00 -6.75 33.84
C GLY A 24 -11.96 -6.37 34.91
N GLY A 25 -12.15 -5.21 35.55
CA GLY A 25 -11.19 -4.65 36.53
C GLY A 25 -10.18 -3.68 35.92
N ASN A 26 -9.21 -3.22 36.71
CA ASN A 26 -8.21 -2.26 36.24
C ASN A 26 -7.24 -2.90 35.23
N VAL A 27 -6.98 -2.24 34.10
CA VAL A 27 -5.98 -2.64 33.10
C VAL A 27 -4.99 -1.50 32.84
N SER A 28 -3.70 -1.84 32.84
CA SER A 28 -2.59 -0.90 32.61
C SER A 28 -1.33 -1.64 32.14
N GLY A 29 -0.33 -0.92 31.67
CA GLY A 29 0.94 -1.48 31.18
C GLY A 29 0.95 -1.69 29.67
N VAL A 30 1.60 -2.77 29.22
CA VAL A 30 1.79 -3.08 27.80
C VAL A 30 0.99 -4.33 27.43
N TRP A 31 0.16 -4.22 26.38
CA TRP A 31 -0.41 -5.36 25.69
C TRP A 31 0.45 -5.70 24.48
N ASN A 32 0.91 -6.94 24.41
CA ASN A 32 1.87 -7.41 23.43
C ASN A 32 1.30 -8.55 22.60
N LYS A 33 1.92 -8.81 21.44
CA LYS A 33 1.46 -9.81 20.48
C LYS A 33 1.39 -11.22 21.05
N CYS A 34 2.26 -11.56 22.00
CA CYS A 34 2.31 -12.89 22.62
C CYS A 34 1.14 -13.27 23.50
N ASN A 35 0.28 -12.30 23.81
CA ASN A 35 -0.90 -12.47 24.62
C ASN A 35 -2.16 -12.10 23.82
N SER A 36 -1.99 -11.90 22.51
CA SER A 36 -3.03 -11.62 21.53
C SER A 36 -3.62 -12.93 20.98
N PRO A 37 -4.95 -13.01 20.73
CA PRO A 37 -5.91 -11.93 20.90
C PRO A 37 -6.28 -11.67 22.36
N TYR A 38 -6.43 -10.38 22.69
CA TYR A 38 -7.02 -9.96 23.95
C TYR A 38 -8.54 -9.98 23.80
N LEU A 39 -9.19 -10.91 24.51
CA LEU A 39 -10.63 -11.07 24.45
C LEU A 39 -11.31 -10.34 25.60
N ILE A 40 -12.09 -9.33 25.24
CA ILE A 40 -12.84 -8.53 26.21
C ILE A 40 -14.14 -9.27 26.54
N GLN A 41 -14.15 -9.96 27.69
CA GLN A 41 -15.29 -10.74 28.23
C GLN A 41 -15.84 -10.18 29.55
N GLY A 42 -15.48 -8.93 29.84
CA GLY A 42 -15.99 -8.12 30.94
C GLY A 42 -15.76 -6.65 30.62
N ASN A 43 -16.01 -5.77 31.58
CA ASN A 43 -15.84 -4.32 31.39
C ASN A 43 -14.57 -3.84 32.10
N PRO A 44 -13.38 -3.94 31.48
CA PRO A 44 -12.16 -3.42 32.09
C PRO A 44 -12.16 -1.89 32.12
N GLU A 45 -11.37 -1.33 33.03
CA GLU A 45 -11.18 0.11 33.19
C GLU A 45 -9.68 0.44 33.17
N ILE A 46 -9.26 1.44 32.39
CA ILE A 46 -7.96 2.09 32.57
C ILE A 46 -8.19 3.21 33.57
N LEU A 47 -7.68 3.09 34.80
CA LEU A 47 -7.86 4.12 35.83
C LEU A 47 -7.13 5.44 35.50
N GLY A 48 -7.55 6.56 36.10
CA GLY A 48 -7.11 7.92 35.70
C GLY A 48 -5.60 8.23 35.68
N ASN A 49 -4.78 7.55 36.49
CA ASN A 49 -3.32 7.72 36.48
C ASN A 49 -2.59 6.61 35.70
N ASP A 50 -3.34 5.67 35.15
CA ASP A 50 -2.79 4.51 34.47
C ASP A 50 -2.75 4.74 32.96
N THR A 51 -1.82 4.04 32.31
CA THR A 51 -1.65 4.06 30.87
C THR A 51 -1.67 2.62 30.36
N LEU A 52 -2.43 2.39 29.28
CA LEU A 52 -2.39 1.16 28.51
C LEU A 52 -1.75 1.46 27.15
N ILE A 53 -0.68 0.74 26.83
CA ILE A 53 0.00 0.78 25.53
C ILE A 53 -0.26 -0.53 24.82
N ILE A 54 -0.75 -0.47 23.58
CA ILE A 54 -0.99 -1.63 22.73
C ILE A 54 0.03 -1.61 21.59
N GLU A 55 0.85 -2.65 21.52
CA GLU A 55 1.93 -2.78 20.53
C GLU A 55 1.41 -3.21 19.15
N ALA A 56 2.23 -2.98 18.11
CA ALA A 56 1.97 -3.39 16.74
C ALA A 56 1.56 -4.87 16.63
N GLY A 57 0.61 -5.15 15.75
CA GLY A 57 0.11 -6.49 15.48
C GLY A 57 -0.77 -7.11 16.57
N VAL A 58 -1.13 -6.37 17.62
CA VAL A 58 -2.06 -6.85 18.65
C VAL A 58 -3.51 -6.72 18.16
N GLU A 59 -4.22 -7.85 18.26
CA GLU A 59 -5.67 -7.92 18.11
C GLU A 59 -6.38 -7.83 19.48
N VAL A 60 -7.37 -6.95 19.55
CA VAL A 60 -8.30 -6.78 20.66
C VAL A 60 -9.72 -7.08 20.16
N ILE A 61 -10.31 -8.15 20.68
CA ILE A 61 -11.59 -8.66 20.20
C ILE A 61 -12.63 -8.54 21.31
N PHE A 62 -13.70 -7.82 21.02
CA PHE A 62 -14.82 -7.65 21.94
C PHE A 62 -15.82 -8.79 21.79
N TYR A 63 -16.18 -9.42 22.92
CA TYR A 63 -17.36 -10.29 22.95
C TYR A 63 -18.64 -9.45 23.01
N PRO A 64 -19.78 -10.03 22.59
CA PRO A 64 -21.06 -9.34 22.60
C PRO A 64 -21.42 -8.72 23.95
N GLY A 65 -21.47 -7.38 24.00
CA GLY A 65 -22.05 -6.59 25.10
C GLY A 65 -21.01 -6.00 26.06
N TYR A 66 -19.72 -6.11 25.74
CA TYR A 66 -18.63 -5.65 26.59
C TYR A 66 -17.94 -4.40 26.05
N TYR A 67 -17.35 -3.62 26.95
CA TYR A 67 -16.69 -2.36 26.63
C TYR A 67 -15.47 -2.10 27.52
N ILE A 68 -14.49 -1.36 27.02
CA ILE A 68 -13.36 -0.86 27.81
C ILE A 68 -13.71 0.56 28.26
N THR A 69 -13.65 0.82 29.57
CA THR A 69 -13.76 2.18 30.14
C THR A 69 -12.37 2.82 30.18
N ILE A 70 -12.17 3.97 29.56
CA ILE A 70 -10.88 4.69 29.51
C ILE A 70 -11.00 5.95 30.37
N ASN A 71 -10.56 5.87 31.63
CA ASN A 71 -10.44 7.00 32.55
C ASN A 71 -9.00 7.56 32.58
N GLY A 72 -8.00 6.72 32.28
CA GLY A 72 -6.59 7.08 32.06
C GLY A 72 -6.24 7.28 30.57
N SER A 73 -5.02 6.89 30.16
CA SER A 73 -4.56 7.04 28.76
C SER A 73 -4.53 5.70 28.00
N LEU A 74 -5.03 5.70 26.76
CA LEU A 74 -4.89 4.60 25.81
C LEU A 74 -3.99 5.02 24.63
N TYR A 75 -2.93 4.27 24.38
CA TYR A 75 -2.06 4.44 23.22
C TYR A 75 -2.00 3.16 22.40
N SER A 76 -2.07 3.29 21.08
CA SER A 76 -1.70 2.23 20.15
C SER A 76 -0.49 2.68 19.32
N ASN A 77 0.53 1.82 19.30
CA ASN A 77 1.77 2.04 18.57
C ASN A 77 1.85 1.09 17.37
N GLY A 78 0.84 1.16 16.48
CA GLY A 78 0.88 0.43 15.23
C GLY A 78 1.94 1.00 14.28
N VAL A 79 2.32 0.24 13.25
CA VAL A 79 3.12 0.71 12.11
C VAL A 79 2.44 0.32 10.80
N GLU A 80 2.86 0.95 9.70
CA GLU A 80 2.39 0.60 8.37
C GLU A 80 2.69 -0.89 8.08
N GLY A 81 1.65 -1.68 7.79
CA GLY A 81 1.76 -3.13 7.60
C GLY A 81 1.52 -4.00 8.85
N ASP A 82 1.64 -3.46 10.06
CA ASP A 82 1.41 -4.18 11.33
C ASP A 82 0.59 -3.32 12.32
N SER A 83 -0.66 -3.05 11.94
CA SER A 83 -1.58 -2.18 12.68
C SER A 83 -2.09 -2.82 13.97
N VAL A 84 -2.48 -2.00 14.94
CA VAL A 84 -3.30 -2.46 16.08
C VAL A 84 -4.73 -2.66 15.59
N TYR A 85 -5.34 -3.81 15.90
CA TYR A 85 -6.66 -4.17 15.40
C TYR A 85 -7.69 -4.29 16.54
N PHE A 86 -8.71 -3.43 16.53
CA PHE A 86 -9.89 -3.55 17.37
C PHE A 86 -11.05 -4.10 16.54
N SER A 87 -11.61 -5.23 16.95
CA SER A 87 -12.75 -5.85 16.27
C SER A 87 -13.77 -6.46 17.22
N ASN A 88 -14.93 -6.82 16.69
CA ASN A 88 -15.97 -7.52 17.42
C ASN A 88 -16.03 -8.99 16.98
N PHE A 89 -16.19 -9.91 17.92
CA PHE A 89 -16.27 -11.35 17.65
C PHE A 89 -17.37 -11.72 16.63
N GLU A 90 -18.48 -10.99 16.60
CA GLU A 90 -19.57 -11.22 15.64
C GLU A 90 -19.34 -10.61 14.25
N SER A 91 -18.46 -9.60 14.09
CA SER A 91 -18.14 -9.04 12.76
C SER A 91 -17.40 -10.05 11.88
N ILE A 92 -16.71 -11.01 12.50
CA ILE A 92 -16.02 -12.13 11.84
C ILE A 92 -17.03 -13.14 11.23
N ILE A 93 -18.29 -13.18 11.68
CA ILE A 93 -19.23 -14.27 11.36
C ILE A 93 -20.52 -13.79 10.67
N THR A 94 -21.10 -12.64 11.04
CA THR A 94 -22.50 -12.31 10.63
C THR A 94 -22.74 -10.90 10.07
N LYS A 95 -21.79 -9.96 10.14
CA LYS A 95 -22.00 -8.54 9.76
C LYS A 95 -23.22 -7.88 10.45
N GLU A 96 -23.58 -8.33 11.66
CA GLU A 96 -24.60 -7.67 12.49
C GLU A 96 -24.00 -6.47 13.25
N PRO A 97 -24.76 -5.41 13.54
CA PRO A 97 -24.20 -4.19 14.06
C PRO A 97 -24.16 -4.17 15.61
N TYR A 98 -23.05 -3.63 16.13
CA TYR A 98 -22.91 -3.03 17.47
C TYR A 98 -22.87 -3.98 18.67
N VAL A 99 -21.67 -4.38 19.09
CA VAL A 99 -21.57 -5.05 20.40
C VAL A 99 -20.24 -4.90 21.19
N GLY A 100 -19.20 -4.30 20.61
CA GLY A 100 -17.97 -3.90 21.32
C GLY A 100 -17.82 -2.38 21.39
N GLN A 101 -17.23 -1.83 22.48
CA GLN A 101 -17.13 -0.38 22.66
C GLN A 101 -15.87 0.09 23.41
N LEU A 102 -15.29 1.19 22.94
CA LEU A 102 -14.30 2.00 23.65
C LEU A 102 -15.01 3.22 24.26
N TYR A 103 -15.07 3.29 25.59
CA TYR A 103 -15.79 4.33 26.32
C TYR A 103 -14.85 5.27 27.09
N PHE A 104 -14.59 6.45 26.55
CA PHE A 104 -13.64 7.44 27.07
C PHE A 104 -14.30 8.39 28.07
N ILE A 105 -13.90 8.37 29.34
CA ILE A 105 -14.52 9.16 30.42
C ILE A 105 -13.53 10.00 31.26
N SER A 106 -12.28 10.16 30.82
CA SER A 106 -11.20 10.79 31.60
C SER A 106 -11.48 12.25 31.98
N GLU A 107 -11.19 12.65 33.23
CA GLU A 107 -11.19 14.06 33.66
C GLU A 107 -9.80 14.71 33.50
N GLY A 108 -9.69 15.87 32.84
CA GLY A 108 -8.46 16.68 32.81
C GLY A 108 -7.59 16.51 31.55
N SER A 109 -6.29 16.79 31.66
CA SER A 109 -5.32 16.86 30.55
C SER A 109 -4.84 15.48 30.03
N VAL A 110 -5.66 14.44 30.13
CA VAL A 110 -5.30 13.06 29.75
C VAL A 110 -5.56 12.88 28.25
N SER A 111 -4.57 12.40 27.51
CA SER A 111 -4.63 12.23 26.05
C SER A 111 -4.51 10.76 25.66
N SER A 112 -5.47 10.28 24.86
CA SER A 112 -5.36 9.01 24.12
C SER A 112 -5.01 9.31 22.67
N ASN A 113 -4.00 8.62 22.14
CA ASN A 113 -3.58 8.78 20.74
C ASN A 113 -3.41 7.40 20.10
N LEU A 114 -4.17 7.18 19.03
CA LEU A 114 -4.25 5.90 18.34
C LEU A 114 -3.62 6.01 16.95
N ILE A 115 -2.44 5.44 16.80
CA ILE A 115 -1.61 5.56 15.59
C ILE A 115 -1.61 4.21 14.85
N PHE A 116 -1.79 4.24 13.52
CA PHE A 116 -1.89 3.04 12.68
C PHE A 116 -2.84 2.00 13.27
N THR A 117 -4.04 2.46 13.61
CA THR A 117 -5.06 1.65 14.27
C THR A 117 -6.20 1.37 13.31
N LYS A 118 -6.65 0.13 13.30
CA LYS A 118 -7.81 -0.34 12.56
C LYS A 118 -8.91 -0.67 13.56
N ILE A 119 -10.03 0.04 13.46
CA ILE A 119 -11.23 -0.20 14.27
C ILE A 119 -12.32 -0.68 13.34
N ASP A 120 -12.80 -1.91 13.52
CA ASP A 120 -13.83 -2.50 12.67
C ASP A 120 -14.96 -3.13 13.50
N GLY A 121 -16.17 -2.58 13.41
CA GLY A 121 -17.32 -3.13 14.17
C GLY A 121 -17.31 -2.82 15.67
N VAL A 122 -16.44 -1.90 16.12
CA VAL A 122 -16.30 -1.46 17.52
C VAL A 122 -16.69 0.01 17.65
N ASN A 123 -17.60 0.29 18.58
CA ASN A 123 -18.10 1.65 18.81
C ASN A 123 -17.12 2.50 19.61
N ILE A 124 -17.12 3.79 19.36
CA ILE A 124 -16.36 4.79 20.12
C ILE A 124 -17.37 5.66 20.83
N GLU A 125 -17.27 5.79 22.16
CA GLU A 125 -18.14 6.65 22.95
C GLU A 125 -17.33 7.56 23.86
N THR A 126 -17.67 8.85 23.91
CA THR A 126 -17.07 9.82 24.85
C THR A 126 -18.05 10.17 25.95
N GLY A 127 -17.63 10.15 27.21
CA GLY A 127 -18.40 10.65 28.35
C GLY A 127 -18.35 12.19 28.46
N PHE A 128 -19.04 12.73 29.46
CA PHE A 128 -19.23 14.18 29.65
C PHE A 128 -17.98 14.96 30.16
N THR A 129 -16.83 14.31 30.24
CA THR A 129 -15.61 14.77 30.89
C THR A 129 -14.48 14.86 29.86
N TYR A 130 -14.10 16.08 29.48
CA TYR A 130 -13.18 16.51 28.40
C TYR A 130 -12.00 15.58 28.00
N PRO A 131 -12.20 14.47 27.25
CA PRO A 131 -11.10 13.58 26.88
C PRO A 131 -10.42 14.07 25.60
N PHE A 132 -9.09 14.03 25.52
CA PHE A 132 -8.40 14.20 24.22
C PHE A 132 -8.23 12.85 23.54
N ILE A 133 -8.76 12.70 22.33
CA ILE A 133 -8.72 11.48 21.54
C ILE A 133 -8.23 11.84 20.14
N GLY A 134 -7.04 11.36 19.79
CA GLY A 134 -6.46 11.51 18.47
C GLY A 134 -6.39 10.18 17.73
N PHE A 135 -6.71 10.20 16.44
CA PHE A 135 -6.41 9.12 15.50
C PHE A 135 -5.47 9.63 14.41
N THR A 136 -4.37 8.92 14.16
CA THR A 136 -3.39 9.27 13.13
C THR A 136 -3.08 8.07 12.23
N ASN A 137 -3.15 8.23 10.90
CA ASN A 137 -2.89 7.16 9.92
C ASN A 137 -3.73 5.89 10.18
N SER A 138 -4.99 6.08 10.53
CA SER A 138 -5.86 5.01 11.04
C SER A 138 -7.04 4.73 10.09
N LEU A 139 -7.69 3.59 10.28
CA LEU A 139 -8.91 3.20 9.56
C LEU A 139 -10.02 2.92 10.59
N ILE A 140 -11.18 3.53 10.40
CA ILE A 140 -12.39 3.24 11.18
C ILE A 140 -13.45 2.75 10.21
N SER A 141 -13.96 1.54 10.43
CA SER A 141 -14.96 0.92 9.57
C SER A 141 -16.10 0.29 10.35
N ASN A 142 -17.31 0.32 9.78
CA ASN A 142 -18.49 -0.41 10.30
C ASN A 142 -18.81 -0.12 11.79
N SER A 143 -18.61 1.12 12.25
CA SER A 143 -18.64 1.51 13.66
C SER A 143 -19.66 2.63 13.95
N LEU A 144 -20.09 2.76 15.21
CA LEU A 144 -20.77 3.96 15.71
C LEU A 144 -19.85 4.83 16.53
N ILE A 145 -19.96 6.14 16.35
CA ILE A 145 -19.25 7.12 17.16
C ILE A 145 -20.28 7.96 17.92
N TYR A 146 -20.33 7.80 19.23
CA TYR A 146 -21.16 8.56 20.15
C TYR A 146 -20.35 9.64 20.86
N LEU A 147 -20.67 10.89 20.62
CA LEU A 147 -19.98 12.04 21.16
C LEU A 147 -20.88 12.75 22.19
N TYR A 148 -20.66 12.49 23.48
CA TYR A 148 -21.36 13.18 24.58
C TYR A 148 -20.47 14.27 25.22
N GLY A 149 -21.04 15.43 25.56
CA GLY A 149 -20.36 16.47 26.37
C GLY A 149 -19.66 17.59 25.58
N TYR A 150 -18.84 18.39 26.28
CA TYR A 150 -18.07 19.51 25.72
C TYR A 150 -16.79 18.98 25.04
N LEU A 151 -16.70 19.03 23.71
CA LEU A 151 -15.62 18.38 22.95
C LEU A 151 -14.76 19.39 22.19
N ASP A 152 -13.65 19.79 22.82
CA ASP A 152 -12.58 20.57 22.16
C ASP A 152 -11.48 19.68 21.53
N ASN A 153 -11.57 18.34 21.64
CA ASN A 153 -10.38 17.48 21.62
C ASN A 153 -10.53 16.10 20.90
N PHE A 154 -11.41 15.96 19.89
CA PHE A 154 -11.49 14.76 19.02
C PHE A 154 -10.83 15.06 17.66
N GLU A 155 -9.71 14.41 17.37
CA GLU A 155 -8.84 14.74 16.23
C GLU A 155 -8.66 13.54 15.28
N LEU A 156 -8.87 13.75 13.97
CA LEU A 156 -8.63 12.78 12.90
C LEU A 156 -7.58 13.31 11.92
N ILE A 157 -6.37 12.74 11.94
CA ILE A 157 -5.27 13.09 11.04
C ILE A 157 -4.99 11.91 10.13
N ASP A 158 -5.16 12.07 8.80
CA ASP A 158 -4.89 10.99 7.85
C ASP A 158 -5.68 9.69 8.17
N VAL A 159 -6.97 9.85 8.50
CA VAL A 159 -7.86 8.74 8.88
C VAL A 159 -8.81 8.41 7.73
N LYS A 160 -8.92 7.13 7.37
CA LYS A 160 -9.95 6.63 6.45
C LYS A 160 -11.18 6.18 7.26
N VAL A 161 -12.37 6.58 6.82
CA VAL A 161 -13.64 6.28 7.51
C VAL A 161 -14.61 5.62 6.51
N GLU A 162 -15.06 4.41 6.81
CA GLU A 162 -15.91 3.60 5.92
C GLU A 162 -17.13 3.05 6.67
N ASN A 163 -18.36 3.31 6.21
CA ASN A 163 -19.57 2.80 6.86
C ASN A 163 -19.66 3.12 8.38
N VAL A 164 -19.38 4.37 8.75
CA VAL A 164 -19.44 4.83 10.15
C VAL A 164 -20.61 5.79 10.33
N GLU A 165 -21.39 5.64 11.40
CA GLU A 165 -22.42 6.62 11.79
C GLU A 165 -21.98 7.43 13.02
N PHE A 166 -22.28 8.73 13.01
CA PHE A 166 -21.95 9.66 14.10
C PHE A 166 -23.21 10.13 14.83
N PHE A 167 -23.19 10.06 16.16
CA PHE A 167 -24.22 10.57 17.06
C PHE A 167 -23.60 11.61 18.00
N SER A 168 -24.22 12.78 18.16
CA SER A 168 -23.75 13.82 19.09
C SER A 168 -24.92 14.41 19.89
N ILE A 169 -24.78 14.53 21.21
CA ILE A 169 -25.82 15.10 22.08
C ILE A 169 -25.23 16.17 23.01
N GLY A 170 -25.67 17.43 22.87
CA GLY A 170 -25.24 18.58 23.68
C GLY A 170 -26.38 19.29 24.42
N TYR A 171 -26.06 20.00 25.52
CA TYR A 171 -26.97 20.93 26.20
C TYR A 171 -26.39 22.35 26.18
N THR A 172 -26.94 23.18 25.29
CA THR A 172 -27.09 24.64 25.28
C THR A 172 -25.97 25.57 25.84
N TRP A 173 -25.59 26.53 24.98
CA TRP A 173 -24.96 27.84 25.21
C TRP A 173 -23.46 27.84 25.56
N GLN A 174 -22.62 27.82 24.53
CA GLN A 174 -21.56 28.80 24.22
C GLN A 174 -20.27 28.16 23.67
N VAL A 175 -19.93 28.57 22.44
CA VAL A 175 -18.60 28.63 21.78
C VAL A 175 -17.99 27.32 21.27
N LEU A 176 -18.23 27.11 19.96
CA LEU A 176 -17.37 26.50 18.91
C LEU A 176 -16.80 25.08 19.17
N ARG A 177 -16.12 24.53 18.16
CA ARG A 177 -15.13 23.42 18.16
C ARG A 177 -15.69 22.11 17.57
N THR A 178 -15.38 21.73 16.34
CA THR A 178 -14.14 21.44 15.57
C THR A 178 -13.70 19.99 15.67
N VAL A 179 -14.16 19.21 14.70
CA VAL A 179 -13.47 18.00 14.25
C VAL A 179 -12.40 18.45 13.24
N PHE A 180 -11.12 18.29 13.59
CA PHE A 180 -10.03 18.45 12.61
C PHE A 180 -9.99 17.19 11.75
N ILE A 181 -10.27 17.35 10.46
CA ILE A 181 -10.13 16.30 9.44
C ILE A 181 -9.06 16.80 8.48
N ARG A 182 -7.84 16.25 8.55
CA ARG A 182 -6.72 16.66 7.70
C ARG A 182 -6.45 15.72 6.53
N SER A 183 -7.45 15.01 6.01
CA SER A 183 -7.23 14.08 4.89
C SER A 183 -8.46 13.76 4.05
N LYS A 184 -8.18 13.19 2.88
CA LYS A 184 -9.10 12.64 1.88
C LYS A 184 -10.05 11.63 2.53
N ILE A 185 -11.33 11.94 2.61
CA ILE A 185 -12.35 10.95 2.95
C ILE A 185 -12.91 10.37 1.65
N ASP A 186 -12.55 9.12 1.34
CA ASP A 186 -13.20 8.34 0.29
C ASP A 186 -14.26 7.44 0.96
N PHE A 187 -15.53 7.85 0.88
CA PHE A 187 -16.66 6.99 1.24
C PHE A 187 -17.05 6.18 -0.01
N GLU A 188 -16.70 4.89 -0.04
CA GLU A 188 -17.14 3.94 -1.05
C GLU A 188 -18.11 2.93 -0.41
N SER A 189 -19.31 2.76 -0.97
CA SER A 189 -20.23 1.69 -0.58
C SER A 189 -20.42 0.70 -1.72
N TYR A 190 -20.52 -0.59 -1.36
CA TYR A 190 -20.89 -1.70 -2.25
C TYR A 190 -22.40 -1.97 -2.16
N THR A 191 -23.03 -2.26 -3.28
CA THR A 191 -24.46 -2.61 -3.41
C THR A 191 -24.74 -4.05 -3.02
N TYR A 192 -25.76 -4.31 -2.18
CA TYR A 192 -26.57 -5.53 -2.27
C TYR A 192 -27.99 -5.33 -1.72
N ASP A 193 -28.94 -5.95 -2.42
CA ASP A 193 -30.39 -5.84 -2.29
C ASP A 193 -30.97 -6.24 -0.91
N HIS A 194 -32.01 -5.49 -0.54
CA HIS A 194 -33.11 -5.85 0.38
C HIS A 194 -32.83 -5.90 1.90
N LEU A 195 -32.77 -4.73 2.53
CA LEU A 195 -33.55 -4.36 3.73
C LEU A 195 -33.34 -2.85 3.99
N TYR A 196 -34.35 -2.12 4.46
CA TYR A 196 -34.29 -0.68 4.72
C TYR A 196 -33.21 -0.31 5.75
N MET A 197 -31.99 0.01 5.32
CA MET A 197 -30.98 0.79 6.06
C MET A 197 -30.18 1.60 5.04
N THR A 198 -30.26 2.92 5.12
CA THR A 198 -29.52 3.87 4.26
C THR A 198 -28.46 4.57 5.10
N ASP A 199 -27.20 4.25 4.81
CA ASP A 199 -26.05 5.14 4.52
C ASP A 199 -25.82 6.39 5.38
N PHE A 200 -24.56 6.58 5.83
CA PHE A 200 -23.97 7.72 6.58
C PHE A 200 -25.00 8.67 7.20
N ILE A 201 -25.26 8.56 8.50
CA ILE A 201 -26.27 9.37 9.18
C ILE A 201 -25.59 10.23 10.24
N ILE A 202 -25.63 11.56 10.10
CA ILE A 202 -25.49 12.50 11.23
C ILE A 202 -26.90 12.77 11.76
N ARG A 203 -27.35 12.10 12.84
CA ARG A 203 -28.70 12.29 13.42
C ARG A 203 -28.63 13.00 14.76
N ASP A 204 -29.50 14.01 14.91
CA ASP A 204 -29.97 14.58 16.18
C ASP A 204 -28.94 15.32 17.04
N ALA A 205 -28.57 16.54 16.64
CA ALA A 205 -27.96 17.52 17.53
C ALA A 205 -29.05 18.49 18.00
N LEU A 206 -29.46 18.38 19.27
CA LEU A 206 -30.19 19.49 19.90
C LEU A 206 -29.21 20.67 20.05
N ASP A 207 -29.41 21.68 19.20
CA ASP A 207 -28.96 23.08 19.26
C ASP A 207 -27.58 23.52 18.71
N GLU A 208 -26.66 22.70 18.16
CA GLU A 208 -25.34 23.22 17.71
C GLU A 208 -24.74 22.56 16.44
N ALA A 209 -23.93 23.32 15.67
CA ALA A 209 -23.37 22.97 14.34
C ALA A 209 -21.99 22.26 14.40
N ILE A 210 -21.69 21.36 13.45
CA ILE A 210 -20.36 20.75 13.30
C ILE A 210 -19.41 21.70 12.58
N TYR A 211 -18.38 22.18 13.27
CA TYR A 211 -17.28 22.99 12.70
C TYR A 211 -16.18 22.07 12.18
N THR A 212 -15.59 22.39 11.02
CA THR A 212 -14.38 21.75 10.51
C THR A 212 -13.39 22.82 10.06
N TRP A 213 -12.13 22.72 10.50
CA TRP A 213 -11.01 23.53 10.00
C TRP A 213 -10.09 22.59 9.21
N ALA A 214 -10.38 22.47 7.92
CA ALA A 214 -9.70 21.54 7.04
C ALA A 214 -9.19 22.28 5.79
N SER A 215 -7.96 21.97 5.40
CA SER A 215 -7.41 22.47 4.13
C SER A 215 -8.18 21.90 2.94
N PHE A 216 -8.81 20.73 3.02
CA PHE A 216 -9.68 20.19 1.95
C PHE A 216 -10.67 19.20 2.55
N VAL A 217 -11.95 19.29 2.17
CA VAL A 217 -12.98 18.30 2.54
C VAL A 217 -13.58 17.72 1.27
N THR A 218 -13.57 16.39 1.15
CA THR A 218 -14.27 15.67 0.07
C THR A 218 -15.29 14.72 0.68
N LEU A 219 -16.55 14.83 0.25
CA LEU A 219 -17.63 13.91 0.59
C LEU A 219 -18.10 13.23 -0.69
N LYS A 220 -18.26 11.90 -0.64
CA LYS A 220 -18.76 11.09 -1.75
C LYS A 220 -19.87 10.16 -1.24
N ASN A 221 -20.91 9.89 -2.04
CA ASN A 221 -21.89 8.83 -1.75
C ASN A 221 -22.50 8.89 -0.33
N GLY A 222 -22.75 10.10 0.18
CA GLY A 222 -23.11 10.33 1.59
C GLY A 222 -24.54 10.82 1.78
N LEU A 223 -25.06 10.69 3.00
CA LEU A 223 -26.35 11.24 3.43
C LEU A 223 -26.12 12.19 4.62
N ILE A 224 -26.77 13.34 4.65
CA ILE A 224 -26.80 14.25 5.81
C ILE A 224 -28.27 14.41 6.13
N GLN A 225 -28.73 13.98 7.31
CA GLN A 225 -30.17 13.99 7.58
C GLN A 225 -30.61 14.36 8.99
N ASN A 226 -31.67 15.15 9.12
CA ASN A 226 -32.28 15.49 10.42
C ASN A 226 -31.32 16.19 11.42
N CYS A 227 -30.49 17.12 10.93
CA CYS A 227 -29.56 17.91 11.76
C CYS A 227 -30.11 19.31 12.08
N TRP A 228 -29.77 19.92 13.22
CA TRP A 228 -30.19 21.31 13.52
C TRP A 228 -29.45 22.37 12.67
N ALA A 229 -28.16 22.11 12.43
CA ALA A 229 -27.34 22.73 11.40
C ALA A 229 -26.59 21.57 10.73
N GLY A 230 -26.58 21.48 9.40
CA GLY A 230 -26.08 20.28 8.72
C GLY A 230 -24.55 20.19 8.79
N LEU A 231 -23.84 21.00 8.01
CA LEU A 231 -22.37 20.97 7.97
C LEU A 231 -21.79 22.37 7.75
N LEU A 232 -20.80 22.77 8.56
CA LEU A 232 -20.05 24.01 8.37
C LEU A 232 -18.63 23.68 7.89
N LEU A 233 -18.27 24.16 6.70
CA LEU A 233 -16.97 23.99 6.08
C LEU A 233 -16.25 25.34 6.00
N GLU A 234 -15.28 25.57 6.89
CA GLU A 234 -14.48 26.80 6.91
C GLU A 234 -13.01 26.54 6.59
N SER A 235 -12.43 27.37 5.72
CA SER A 235 -10.99 27.39 5.46
C SER A 235 -10.34 28.60 6.15
N ASP A 236 -9.14 28.43 6.72
CA ASP A 236 -8.39 29.54 7.34
C ASP A 236 -8.18 30.70 6.35
N ALA A 237 -8.27 31.94 6.84
CA ALA A 237 -8.00 33.14 6.05
C ALA A 237 -6.58 33.07 5.44
N GLY A 238 -6.50 32.83 4.12
CA GLY A 238 -5.25 32.68 3.37
C GLY A 238 -4.86 31.24 2.98
N SER A 239 -5.66 30.23 3.35
CA SER A 239 -5.49 28.85 2.89
C SER A 239 -6.12 28.63 1.49
N THR A 240 -5.57 27.72 0.67
CA THR A 240 -6.07 27.41 -0.68
C THR A 240 -7.14 26.30 -0.68
N GLY A 241 -7.81 26.11 0.46
CA GLY A 241 -8.65 24.94 0.67
C GLY A 241 -10.00 24.97 -0.05
N GLY A 242 -10.61 23.79 -0.25
CA GLY A 242 -11.88 23.63 -0.95
C GLY A 242 -12.80 22.56 -0.37
N ALA A 243 -14.11 22.74 -0.56
CA ALA A 243 -15.18 21.78 -0.26
C ALA A 243 -15.65 21.07 -1.54
N ASN A 244 -15.64 19.75 -1.56
CA ASN A 244 -16.03 18.94 -2.73
C ASN A 244 -17.05 17.86 -2.35
N LEU A 245 -18.29 18.00 -2.81
CA LEU A 245 -19.38 17.04 -2.58
C LEU A 245 -19.71 16.35 -3.91
N ASN A 246 -19.74 15.02 -3.93
CA ASN A 246 -20.15 14.24 -5.11
C ASN A 246 -21.16 13.15 -4.71
N ASN A 247 -22.32 13.10 -5.35
CA ASN A 247 -23.36 12.12 -5.02
C ASN A 247 -23.75 12.14 -3.52
N VAL A 248 -23.99 13.33 -2.96
CA VAL A 248 -24.38 13.52 -1.56
C VAL A 248 -25.84 13.96 -1.47
N THR A 249 -26.61 13.34 -0.57
CA THR A 249 -27.98 13.77 -0.24
C THR A 249 -28.00 14.51 1.09
N ILE A 250 -28.62 15.70 1.16
CA ILE A 250 -28.81 16.50 2.37
C ILE A 250 -30.31 16.68 2.60
N GLU A 251 -30.88 16.10 3.66
CA GLU A 251 -32.32 16.11 3.89
C GLU A 251 -32.82 16.35 5.33
N GLY A 252 -33.92 17.08 5.48
CA GLY A 252 -34.62 17.18 6.77
C GLY A 252 -33.87 17.95 7.86
N CYS A 253 -32.82 18.71 7.56
CA CYS A 253 -32.15 19.58 8.51
C CYS A 253 -33.06 20.75 8.93
N TYR A 254 -32.97 21.24 10.18
CA TYR A 254 -33.86 22.27 10.72
C TYR A 254 -33.18 23.30 11.63
N GLY A 255 -33.29 24.60 11.36
CA GLY A 255 -32.92 25.66 12.32
C GLY A 255 -31.86 26.64 11.81
N ALA A 256 -30.72 26.13 11.33
CA ALA A 256 -29.68 26.88 10.62
C ALA A 256 -29.38 26.24 9.25
N ASP A 257 -28.40 26.76 8.51
CA ASP A 257 -28.07 26.28 7.17
C ASP A 257 -27.75 24.77 7.13
N ALA A 258 -28.33 24.07 6.16
CA ALA A 258 -28.11 22.65 5.94
C ALA A 258 -26.67 22.38 5.46
N LEU A 259 -26.06 23.35 4.79
CA LEU A 259 -24.63 23.36 4.49
C LEU A 259 -24.20 24.81 4.41
N PHE A 260 -23.14 25.18 5.14
CA PHE A 260 -22.54 26.50 5.03
C PHE A 260 -21.06 26.33 4.68
N VAL A 261 -20.64 26.97 3.58
CA VAL A 261 -19.28 26.89 3.06
C VAL A 261 -18.65 28.27 3.04
N ASN A 262 -17.50 28.39 3.68
CA ASN A 262 -16.66 29.58 3.68
C ASN A 262 -15.22 29.16 3.31
N SER A 263 -14.99 29.02 2.00
CA SER A 263 -13.79 28.40 1.44
C SER A 263 -13.46 28.95 0.06
N VAL A 264 -12.18 28.97 -0.36
CA VAL A 264 -11.78 29.52 -1.67
C VAL A 264 -12.40 28.74 -2.85
N GLY A 265 -12.77 27.46 -2.66
CA GLY A 265 -13.44 26.62 -3.66
C GLY A 265 -14.60 25.79 -3.10
N PHE A 266 -15.75 25.82 -3.78
CA PHE A 266 -16.94 25.03 -3.46
C PHE A 266 -17.43 24.27 -4.70
N ILE A 267 -17.36 22.94 -4.65
CA ILE A 267 -17.76 22.04 -5.74
C ILE A 267 -18.89 21.12 -5.24
N MET A 268 -19.99 21.04 -5.99
CA MET A 268 -21.05 20.05 -5.79
C MET A 268 -21.42 19.40 -7.12
N ASN A 269 -21.33 18.07 -7.20
CA ASN A 269 -21.77 17.32 -8.39
C ASN A 269 -22.74 16.21 -7.99
N ASP A 270 -23.80 16.03 -8.77
CA ASP A 270 -24.75 14.92 -8.61
C ASP A 270 -25.40 14.87 -7.21
N CYS A 271 -25.57 16.01 -6.55
CA CYS A 271 -26.07 16.10 -5.18
C CYS A 271 -27.58 16.43 -5.11
N ILE A 272 -28.24 15.99 -4.02
CA ILE A 272 -29.65 16.26 -3.75
C ILE A 272 -29.79 16.97 -2.40
N VAL A 273 -30.38 18.16 -2.38
CA VAL A 273 -30.67 18.91 -1.15
C VAL A 273 -32.18 19.05 -1.03
N LYS A 274 -32.80 18.42 -0.02
CA LYS A 274 -34.26 18.36 0.07
C LYS A 274 -34.87 18.48 1.46
N ASN A 275 -36.07 19.05 1.54
CA ASN A 275 -36.89 19.08 2.75
C ASN A 275 -36.21 19.74 3.97
N ASN A 276 -35.27 20.66 3.78
CA ASN A 276 -34.60 21.37 4.88
C ASN A 276 -35.43 22.60 5.32
N ILE A 277 -35.53 22.85 6.63
CA ILE A 277 -36.41 23.87 7.23
C ILE A 277 -35.61 24.95 7.96
N ASN A 278 -35.81 26.22 7.61
CA ASN A 278 -34.99 27.33 8.12
C ASN A 278 -33.48 27.16 7.83
N GLY A 279 -33.12 26.38 6.81
CA GLY A 279 -31.76 26.04 6.45
C GLY A 279 -31.64 25.69 4.98
N SER A 280 -30.86 26.46 4.23
CA SER A 280 -30.50 26.20 2.83
C SER A 280 -29.04 25.78 2.73
N VAL A 281 -28.53 25.61 1.50
CA VAL A 281 -27.09 25.68 1.28
C VAL A 281 -26.68 27.15 1.19
N THR A 282 -25.64 27.53 1.90
CA THR A 282 -25.09 28.89 1.89
C THR A 282 -23.61 28.84 1.57
N SER A 283 -23.16 29.73 0.68
CA SER A 283 -21.74 29.92 0.39
C SER A 283 -21.32 31.38 0.59
N TRP A 284 -20.17 31.57 1.24
CA TRP A 284 -19.55 32.86 1.50
C TRP A 284 -18.11 32.87 0.98
N ASP A 285 -17.73 33.89 0.20
CA ASP A 285 -16.38 34.06 -0.36
C ASP A 285 -15.85 32.84 -1.16
N CYS A 286 -16.74 32.13 -1.86
CA CYS A 286 -16.41 30.90 -2.59
C CYS A 286 -16.29 31.10 -4.11
N THR A 287 -15.43 30.31 -4.76
CA THR A 287 -15.62 29.95 -6.19
C THR A 287 -16.61 28.80 -6.25
N VAL A 288 -17.83 29.03 -6.76
CA VAL A 288 -18.94 28.08 -6.72
C VAL A 288 -19.07 27.33 -8.05
N ASN A 289 -18.94 26.00 -8.02
CA ASN A 289 -19.13 25.11 -9.18
C ASN A 289 -20.13 24.01 -8.83
N ILE A 290 -21.37 24.15 -9.30
CA ILE A 290 -22.45 23.21 -9.02
C ILE A 290 -22.91 22.59 -10.34
N SER A 291 -22.96 21.27 -10.42
CA SER A 291 -23.44 20.57 -11.62
C SER A 291 -24.34 19.38 -11.29
N ASN A 292 -25.36 19.14 -12.10
CA ASN A 292 -26.25 17.97 -11.99
C ASN A 292 -26.95 17.82 -10.62
N CYS A 293 -27.24 18.94 -9.94
CA CYS A 293 -27.80 18.92 -8.60
C CYS A 293 -29.31 19.18 -8.57
N VAL A 294 -29.98 18.78 -7.48
CA VAL A 294 -31.40 19.07 -7.23
C VAL A 294 -31.57 19.70 -5.86
N PHE A 295 -32.17 20.90 -5.81
CA PHE A 295 -32.58 21.59 -4.59
C PHE A 295 -34.11 21.61 -4.53
N GLU A 296 -34.72 20.85 -3.62
CA GLU A 296 -36.17 20.71 -3.57
C GLU A 296 -36.82 20.86 -2.18
N ASN A 297 -37.98 21.52 -2.11
CA ASN A 297 -38.79 21.62 -0.88
C ASN A 297 -38.01 22.18 0.33
N ASN A 298 -36.97 22.99 0.11
CA ASN A 298 -36.20 23.60 1.19
C ASN A 298 -36.79 24.95 1.58
N SER A 299 -36.52 25.41 2.80
CA SER A 299 -36.92 26.74 3.26
C SER A 299 -35.84 27.43 4.06
N SER A 300 -35.65 28.72 3.81
CA SER A 300 -34.62 29.52 4.49
C SER A 300 -35.01 31.00 4.55
N THR A 301 -34.17 31.84 5.16
CA THR A 301 -34.42 33.28 5.19
C THR A 301 -34.20 33.92 3.80
N ASN A 302 -33.10 33.57 3.14
CA ASN A 302 -32.78 33.96 1.77
C ASN A 302 -32.26 32.74 1.03
N GLY A 303 -32.60 32.58 -0.26
CA GLY A 303 -32.09 31.48 -1.06
C GLY A 303 -32.68 30.16 -0.61
N GLY A 304 -33.99 29.97 -0.79
CA GLY A 304 -34.72 28.82 -0.23
C GLY A 304 -34.05 27.48 -0.58
N GLY A 305 -33.48 27.36 -1.79
CA GLY A 305 -32.58 26.26 -2.15
C GLY A 305 -31.10 26.56 -1.88
N LEU A 306 -30.59 27.64 -2.50
CA LEU A 306 -29.18 28.06 -2.41
C LEU A 306 -29.05 29.58 -2.18
N ALA A 307 -28.21 29.96 -1.22
CA ALA A 307 -27.79 31.33 -0.97
C ALA A 307 -26.29 31.50 -1.28
N ILE A 308 -25.97 32.40 -2.21
CA ILE A 308 -24.59 32.82 -2.49
C ILE A 308 -24.47 34.26 -2.01
N ASP A 309 -23.92 34.42 -0.81
CA ASP A 309 -23.75 35.74 -0.20
C ASP A 309 -22.62 36.52 -0.87
N GLN A 310 -21.50 35.85 -1.15
CA GLN A 310 -20.37 36.47 -1.82
C GLN A 310 -19.60 35.45 -2.67
N ILE A 311 -19.33 35.82 -3.92
CA ILE A 311 -18.42 35.06 -4.80
C ILE A 311 -16.99 35.59 -4.62
N TYR A 312 -16.02 34.68 -4.59
CA TYR A 312 -14.60 35.04 -4.48
C TYR A 312 -14.20 36.05 -5.59
N PRO A 313 -13.57 37.19 -5.27
CA PRO A 313 -13.23 38.22 -6.26
C PRO A 313 -12.40 37.67 -7.43
N TYR A 314 -12.73 38.09 -8.66
CA TYR A 314 -12.07 37.67 -9.90
C TYR A 314 -12.13 36.17 -10.21
N SER A 315 -13.04 35.43 -9.57
CA SER A 315 -13.31 34.01 -9.87
C SER A 315 -14.40 33.83 -10.93
N ASN A 316 -14.45 32.65 -11.56
CA ASN A 316 -15.49 32.24 -12.50
C ASN A 316 -16.28 31.09 -11.88
N SER A 317 -17.46 31.40 -11.36
CA SER A 317 -18.39 30.42 -10.79
C SER A 317 -19.41 29.97 -11.83
N LYS A 318 -19.88 28.72 -11.75
CA LYS A 318 -20.92 28.18 -12.62
C LYS A 318 -21.92 27.30 -11.86
N ILE A 319 -23.17 27.34 -12.32
CA ILE A 319 -24.21 26.38 -11.97
C ILE A 319 -24.75 25.83 -13.28
N GLU A 320 -24.67 24.51 -13.49
CA GLU A 320 -25.12 23.86 -14.72
C GLU A 320 -25.99 22.63 -14.46
N ASN A 321 -26.92 22.33 -15.37
CA ASN A 321 -27.77 21.13 -15.33
C ASN A 321 -28.47 20.91 -13.97
N THR A 322 -28.90 21.98 -13.31
CA THR A 322 -29.35 21.96 -11.92
C THR A 322 -30.82 22.36 -11.81
N ILE A 323 -31.55 21.76 -10.87
CA ILE A 323 -32.98 22.01 -10.65
C ILE A 323 -33.21 22.62 -9.27
N PHE A 324 -33.90 23.76 -9.22
CA PHE A 324 -34.43 24.37 -8.01
C PHE A 324 -35.96 24.30 -8.03
N ARG A 325 -36.57 23.47 -7.17
CA ARG A 325 -38.02 23.31 -7.14
C ARG A 325 -38.68 23.42 -5.78
N ASN A 326 -39.85 24.03 -5.72
CA ASN A 326 -40.68 24.09 -4.51
C ASN A 326 -39.98 24.65 -3.27
N ASN A 327 -38.92 25.46 -3.44
CA ASN A 327 -38.19 26.04 -2.32
C ASN A 327 -38.85 27.35 -1.85
N ILE A 328 -38.71 27.68 -0.58
CA ILE A 328 -39.39 28.80 0.07
C ILE A 328 -38.39 29.70 0.79
N ALA A 329 -38.20 30.93 0.33
CA ALA A 329 -37.43 31.94 1.06
C ALA A 329 -38.36 32.91 1.79
N VAL A 330 -38.05 33.27 3.04
CA VAL A 330 -38.84 34.28 3.75
C VAL A 330 -38.72 35.65 3.09
N ASN A 331 -37.52 36.02 2.63
CA ASN A 331 -37.24 37.33 2.07
C ASN A 331 -36.93 37.27 0.57
N LYS A 332 -35.78 36.74 0.17
CA LYS A 332 -35.28 36.90 -1.21
C LYS A 332 -34.88 35.58 -1.83
N GLY A 333 -35.20 35.38 -3.12
CA GLY A 333 -34.72 34.27 -3.92
C GLY A 333 -35.27 32.92 -3.45
N GLY A 334 -36.47 32.55 -3.90
CA GLY A 334 -37.11 31.30 -3.46
C GLY A 334 -36.29 30.07 -3.83
N GLY A 335 -35.78 30.00 -5.06
CA GLY A 335 -34.81 28.98 -5.48
C GLY A 335 -33.36 29.38 -5.18
N LEU A 336 -32.93 30.52 -5.73
CA LEU A 336 -31.56 31.02 -5.61
C LEU A 336 -31.52 32.49 -5.15
N PHE A 337 -30.64 32.79 -4.20
CA PHE A 337 -30.33 34.15 -3.77
C PHE A 337 -28.86 34.49 -4.03
N LEU A 338 -28.63 35.65 -4.65
CA LEU A 338 -27.29 36.19 -4.91
C LEU A 338 -27.20 37.59 -4.30
N ASN A 339 -26.32 37.83 -3.32
CA ASN A 339 -26.24 39.12 -2.60
C ASN A 339 -25.18 40.09 -3.14
N GLY A 340 -24.01 39.58 -3.56
CA GLY A 340 -22.90 40.42 -4.02
C GLY A 340 -21.89 39.70 -4.91
N LEU A 341 -21.69 40.23 -6.12
CA LEU A 341 -20.64 39.81 -7.04
C LEU A 341 -19.53 40.87 -7.03
N PHE A 342 -18.59 40.79 -6.08
CA PHE A 342 -17.51 41.80 -5.96
C PHE A 342 -16.33 41.47 -6.89
N GLY A 343 -16.58 41.51 -8.20
CA GLY A 343 -15.57 41.24 -9.23
C GLY A 343 -15.50 39.77 -9.70
N GLY A 344 -16.31 38.86 -9.15
CA GLY A 344 -16.45 37.47 -9.62
C GLY A 344 -17.61 37.28 -10.60
N GLN A 345 -17.49 36.37 -11.57
CA GLN A 345 -18.54 36.08 -12.55
C GLN A 345 -19.36 34.85 -12.14
N LEU A 346 -20.65 34.87 -12.43
CA LEU A 346 -21.52 33.67 -12.30
C LEU A 346 -22.19 33.36 -13.64
N ARG A 347 -22.11 32.09 -14.04
CA ARG A 347 -22.81 31.55 -15.21
C ARG A 347 -23.86 30.52 -14.77
N LEU A 348 -25.09 30.67 -15.28
CA LEU A 348 -26.17 29.69 -15.15
C LEU A 348 -26.43 29.08 -16.53
N ASP A 349 -26.24 27.78 -16.70
CA ASP A 349 -26.49 27.08 -17.97
C ASP A 349 -27.40 25.87 -17.76
N ASN A 350 -28.49 25.74 -18.52
CA ASN A 350 -29.40 24.59 -18.40
C ASN A 350 -29.94 24.40 -16.95
N VAL A 351 -30.40 25.50 -16.33
CA VAL A 351 -30.90 25.52 -14.95
C VAL A 351 -32.41 25.71 -14.93
N GLN A 352 -33.10 24.97 -14.07
CA GLN A 352 -34.56 25.03 -13.94
C GLN A 352 -34.97 25.61 -12.59
N PHE A 353 -35.90 26.57 -12.58
CA PHE A 353 -36.50 27.14 -11.38
C PHE A 353 -38.02 27.00 -11.45
N TYR A 354 -38.63 26.17 -10.59
CA TYR A 354 -40.09 26.06 -10.58
C TYR A 354 -40.77 25.80 -9.26
N GLY A 355 -41.98 26.33 -9.09
CA GLY A 355 -42.74 26.16 -7.85
C GLY A 355 -42.12 26.84 -6.63
N ASN A 356 -41.06 27.63 -6.80
CA ASN A 356 -40.39 28.30 -5.69
C ASN A 356 -41.16 29.55 -5.26
N SER A 357 -41.02 29.96 -4.00
CA SER A 357 -41.71 31.12 -3.45
C SER A 357 -40.83 32.00 -2.56
N SER A 358 -41.04 33.32 -2.62
CA SER A 358 -40.34 34.28 -1.74
C SER A 358 -41.10 35.60 -1.55
N GLN A 359 -40.51 36.57 -0.83
CA GLN A 359 -41.03 37.94 -0.85
C GLN A 359 -40.63 38.69 -2.13
N TYR A 360 -39.38 38.51 -2.58
CA TYR A 360 -38.83 39.09 -3.81
C TYR A 360 -38.04 38.04 -4.61
N GLY A 361 -38.37 37.86 -5.89
CA GLY A 361 -37.67 36.87 -6.73
C GLY A 361 -38.06 35.45 -6.38
N GLY A 362 -39.23 34.98 -6.84
CA GLY A 362 -39.73 33.65 -6.50
C GLY A 362 -38.81 32.54 -7.02
N GLY A 363 -38.39 32.59 -8.29
CA GLY A 363 -37.38 31.72 -8.86
C GLY A 363 -35.97 32.05 -8.35
N PHE A 364 -35.46 33.24 -8.71
CA PHE A 364 -34.20 33.73 -8.15
C PHE A 364 -34.16 35.26 -7.98
N TYR A 365 -33.29 35.71 -7.08
CA TYR A 365 -33.03 37.13 -6.78
C TYR A 365 -31.54 37.44 -6.93
N THR A 366 -31.20 38.59 -7.52
CA THR A 366 -29.83 39.13 -7.52
C THR A 366 -29.77 40.53 -6.91
N GLY A 367 -28.85 40.75 -5.98
CA GLY A 367 -28.54 42.04 -5.37
C GLY A 367 -27.18 42.60 -5.80
N HIS A 368 -27.08 43.92 -5.94
CA HIS A 368 -25.86 44.72 -6.11
C HIS A 368 -24.74 44.01 -6.89
N ALA A 369 -25.02 43.65 -8.15
CA ALA A 369 -24.07 42.96 -9.01
C ALA A 369 -22.99 43.94 -9.51
N TYR A 370 -21.83 43.97 -8.84
CA TYR A 370 -20.60 44.67 -9.26
C TYR A 370 -19.72 43.83 -10.21
N SER A 371 -20.24 42.71 -10.72
CA SER A 371 -19.69 41.89 -11.82
C SER A 371 -20.79 41.19 -12.61
N GLY A 372 -20.43 40.55 -13.73
CA GLY A 372 -21.39 40.05 -14.73
C GLY A 372 -22.09 38.74 -14.34
N LEU A 373 -23.37 38.65 -14.70
CA LEU A 373 -24.21 37.45 -14.61
C LEU A 373 -24.57 37.01 -16.03
N THR A 374 -24.23 35.76 -16.38
CA THR A 374 -24.58 35.15 -17.66
C THR A 374 -25.60 34.05 -17.44
N VAL A 375 -26.73 34.11 -18.14
CA VAL A 375 -27.83 33.15 -17.98
C VAL A 375 -28.24 32.61 -19.36
N ASN A 376 -28.00 31.32 -19.57
CA ASN A 376 -28.29 30.63 -20.82
C ASN A 376 -29.20 29.42 -20.56
N ASP A 377 -30.12 29.16 -21.49
CA ASP A 377 -30.85 27.89 -21.54
C ASP A 377 -31.63 27.60 -20.26
N ILE A 378 -32.24 28.62 -19.64
CA ILE A 378 -32.96 28.47 -18.37
C ILE A 378 -34.47 28.37 -18.55
N ILE A 379 -35.11 27.64 -17.64
CA ILE A 379 -36.57 27.66 -17.52
C ILE A 379 -37.00 28.12 -16.13
N VAL A 380 -37.91 29.09 -16.08
CA VAL A 380 -38.45 29.68 -14.84
C VAL A 380 -39.96 29.65 -14.89
N TYR A 381 -40.61 28.75 -14.15
CA TYR A 381 -42.07 28.62 -14.22
C TYR A 381 -42.78 28.32 -12.91
N ASN A 382 -44.04 28.72 -12.79
CA ASN A 382 -44.85 28.47 -11.59
C ASN A 382 -44.22 29.00 -10.28
N ASN A 383 -43.31 29.97 -10.34
CA ASN A 383 -42.74 30.59 -9.16
C ASN A 383 -43.62 31.74 -8.67
N SER A 384 -43.55 32.05 -7.38
CA SER A 384 -44.37 33.10 -6.77
C SER A 384 -43.57 34.05 -5.89
N ALA A 385 -43.86 35.35 -5.97
CA ALA A 385 -43.34 36.36 -5.07
C ALA A 385 -44.50 37.11 -4.40
N ILE A 386 -44.40 37.35 -3.09
CA ILE A 386 -45.41 38.12 -2.35
C ILE A 386 -45.45 39.57 -2.84
N VAL A 387 -44.30 40.15 -3.20
CA VAL A 387 -44.18 41.55 -3.59
C VAL A 387 -43.89 41.64 -5.09
N ASP A 388 -42.64 41.50 -5.51
CA ASP A 388 -42.23 41.73 -6.91
C ASP A 388 -41.34 40.60 -7.41
N GLY A 389 -41.29 40.41 -8.74
CA GLY A 389 -40.37 39.46 -9.37
C GLY A 389 -40.79 38.01 -9.14
N GLY A 390 -41.97 37.63 -9.63
CA GLY A 390 -42.52 36.28 -9.42
C GLY A 390 -41.55 35.19 -9.89
N GLY A 391 -40.96 35.36 -11.08
CA GLY A 391 -39.88 34.52 -11.59
C GLY A 391 -38.51 35.04 -11.15
N ILE A 392 -38.14 36.22 -11.62
CA ILE A 392 -36.80 36.80 -11.43
C ILE A 392 -36.90 38.21 -10.85
N PHE A 393 -36.08 38.52 -9.85
CA PHE A 393 -35.90 39.88 -9.36
C PHE A 393 -34.43 40.31 -9.52
N LEU A 394 -34.22 41.42 -10.22
CA LEU A 394 -32.91 42.02 -10.43
C LEU A 394 -32.83 43.37 -9.69
N ASP A 395 -32.00 43.46 -8.65
CA ASP A 395 -31.83 44.65 -7.81
C ASP A 395 -30.51 45.37 -8.08
N GLU A 396 -30.60 46.58 -8.62
CA GLU A 396 -29.49 47.47 -8.95
C GLU A 396 -28.34 46.79 -9.72
N PRO A 397 -28.60 46.20 -10.90
CA PRO A 397 -27.54 45.60 -11.70
C PRO A 397 -26.57 46.68 -12.20
N THR A 398 -25.28 46.59 -11.84
CA THR A 398 -24.27 47.62 -12.18
C THR A 398 -23.36 47.24 -13.36
N LEU A 399 -23.44 46.00 -13.84
CA LEU A 399 -22.70 45.46 -15.00
C LEU A 399 -23.58 44.57 -15.91
N GLU A 400 -23.02 44.09 -17.02
CA GLU A 400 -23.70 43.34 -18.07
C GLU A 400 -24.43 42.08 -17.53
N ILE A 401 -25.75 42.05 -17.75
CA ILE A 401 -26.60 40.86 -17.62
C ILE A 401 -26.90 40.35 -19.02
N THR A 402 -26.67 39.06 -19.25
CA THR A 402 -27.10 38.35 -20.46
C THR A 402 -28.16 37.33 -20.10
N LEU A 403 -29.24 37.31 -20.88
CA LEU A 403 -30.33 36.34 -20.76
C LEU A 403 -30.68 35.83 -22.15
N ILE A 404 -30.25 34.60 -22.45
CA ILE A 404 -30.33 34.02 -23.78
C ILE A 404 -31.04 32.67 -23.70
N ARG A 405 -32.00 32.43 -24.60
CA ARG A 405 -32.75 31.16 -24.68
C ARG A 405 -33.41 30.81 -23.34
N ALA A 406 -34.13 31.76 -22.73
CA ALA A 406 -34.89 31.52 -21.51
C ALA A 406 -36.39 31.32 -21.78
N THR A 407 -37.03 30.41 -21.05
CA THR A 407 -38.50 30.28 -21.02
C THR A 407 -39.03 30.64 -19.63
N ILE A 408 -39.72 31.78 -19.51
CA ILE A 408 -40.23 32.32 -18.24
C ILE A 408 -41.75 32.37 -18.28
N CYS A 409 -42.41 31.42 -17.61
CA CYS A 409 -43.86 31.23 -17.76
C CYS A 409 -44.64 31.01 -16.47
N ASN A 410 -45.87 31.51 -16.43
CA ASN A 410 -46.81 31.26 -15.33
C ASN A 410 -46.26 31.60 -13.93
N ASN A 411 -45.40 32.61 -13.83
CA ASN A 411 -44.91 33.12 -12.55
C ASN A 411 -45.82 34.25 -12.04
N ILE A 412 -45.93 34.38 -10.71
CA ILE A 412 -46.90 35.27 -10.06
C ILE A 412 -46.18 36.21 -9.09
N ALA A 413 -46.40 37.51 -9.21
CA ALA A 413 -46.01 38.51 -8.21
C ALA A 413 -47.27 39.16 -7.61
N GLY A 414 -47.21 39.59 -6.36
CA GLY A 414 -48.32 40.30 -5.71
C GLY A 414 -48.55 41.72 -6.25
N ASN A 415 -47.48 42.39 -6.70
CA ASN A 415 -47.51 43.78 -7.15
C ASN A 415 -47.13 43.92 -8.63
N ILE A 416 -45.87 43.66 -9.00
CA ILE A 416 -45.34 43.87 -10.35
C ILE A 416 -44.20 42.91 -10.71
N GLY A 417 -43.94 42.75 -12.00
CA GLY A 417 -42.91 41.88 -12.54
C GLY A 417 -43.19 40.42 -12.27
N GLY A 418 -44.34 39.93 -12.71
CA GLY A 418 -44.69 38.51 -12.59
C GLY A 418 -43.60 37.60 -13.14
N GLY A 419 -43.11 37.88 -14.36
CA GLY A 419 -41.98 37.16 -14.95
C GLY A 419 -40.65 37.70 -14.43
N ILE A 420 -40.31 38.93 -14.80
CA ILE A 420 -39.09 39.63 -14.34
C ILE A 420 -39.46 40.99 -13.75
N PHE A 421 -38.91 41.30 -12.57
CA PHE A 421 -38.86 42.65 -12.02
C PHE A 421 -37.43 43.18 -12.02
N ILE A 422 -37.24 44.45 -12.39
CA ILE A 422 -35.92 45.08 -12.42
C ILE A 422 -35.93 46.46 -11.76
N ASN A 423 -35.12 46.61 -10.71
CA ASN A 423 -34.86 47.86 -10.03
C ASN A 423 -33.51 48.45 -10.49
N ASN A 424 -33.53 49.49 -11.32
CA ASN A 424 -32.34 50.00 -12.01
C ASN A 424 -31.40 50.91 -11.19
N GLY A 425 -31.76 51.30 -9.96
CA GLY A 425 -30.99 52.28 -9.19
C GLY A 425 -30.76 53.61 -9.95
N THR A 426 -29.68 54.34 -9.63
CA THR A 426 -29.35 55.65 -10.25
C THR A 426 -28.22 55.63 -11.29
N ASN A 427 -27.58 54.48 -11.55
CA ASN A 427 -26.32 54.39 -12.31
C ASN A 427 -26.22 53.15 -13.23
N ALA A 428 -27.13 52.96 -14.20
CA ALA A 428 -27.02 51.86 -15.18
C ALA A 428 -26.61 52.36 -16.59
N PRO A 429 -25.32 52.22 -17.01
CA PRO A 429 -24.86 52.74 -18.31
C PRO A 429 -24.64 51.66 -19.40
N TYR A 430 -25.02 50.40 -19.19
CA TYR A 430 -24.69 49.30 -20.12
C TYR A 430 -25.91 48.70 -20.81
N PRO A 431 -25.86 48.44 -22.14
CA PRO A 431 -26.93 47.73 -22.83
C PRO A 431 -26.94 46.24 -22.42
N TYR A 432 -28.10 45.72 -22.04
CA TYR A 432 -28.29 44.31 -21.72
C TYR A 432 -28.55 43.49 -22.99
N ALA A 433 -27.85 42.36 -23.16
CA ALA A 433 -28.07 41.45 -24.28
C ALA A 433 -29.13 40.40 -23.90
N LEU A 434 -30.37 40.64 -24.34
CA LEU A 434 -31.52 39.81 -23.99
C LEU A 434 -32.13 39.29 -25.29
N SER A 435 -31.93 38.00 -25.61
CA SER A 435 -32.42 37.47 -26.88
C SER A 435 -32.89 36.02 -26.84
N ASN A 436 -33.73 35.64 -27.80
CA ASN A 436 -34.25 34.28 -27.95
C ASN A 436 -35.08 33.82 -26.75
N ASN A 437 -35.77 34.74 -26.06
CA ASN A 437 -36.50 34.41 -24.85
C ASN A 437 -37.99 34.23 -25.13
N ILE A 438 -38.67 33.39 -24.34
CA ILE A 438 -40.13 33.31 -24.28
C ILE A 438 -40.61 33.76 -22.90
N MET A 439 -41.55 34.72 -22.86
CA MET A 439 -42.20 35.16 -21.63
C MET A 439 -43.72 35.21 -21.80
N ARG A 440 -44.43 34.36 -21.06
CA ARG A 440 -45.89 34.22 -21.22
C ARG A 440 -46.60 33.78 -19.96
N SER A 441 -47.85 34.19 -19.81
CA SER A 441 -48.75 33.84 -18.73
C SER A 441 -48.26 34.25 -17.33
N ASN A 442 -47.27 35.14 -17.25
CA ASN A 442 -46.87 35.70 -15.96
C ASN A 442 -47.85 36.78 -15.49
N SER A 443 -48.06 36.89 -14.17
CA SER A 443 -49.01 37.82 -13.55
C SER A 443 -48.31 38.69 -12.50
N PRO A 444 -48.55 40.02 -12.47
CA PRO A 444 -49.50 40.75 -13.33
C PRO A 444 -48.96 41.08 -14.73
N ASP A 445 -47.65 41.01 -14.93
CA ASP A 445 -46.97 41.42 -16.15
C ASP A 445 -45.75 40.53 -16.45
N GLN A 446 -45.35 40.48 -17.72
CA GLN A 446 -44.21 39.66 -18.14
C GLN A 446 -42.90 40.24 -17.62
N ILE A 447 -42.74 41.56 -17.75
CA ILE A 447 -41.54 42.30 -17.39
C ILE A 447 -41.95 43.64 -16.81
N ASN A 448 -41.39 44.01 -15.67
CA ASN A 448 -41.49 45.34 -15.10
C ASN A 448 -40.11 45.93 -14.86
N CYS A 449 -39.89 47.18 -15.29
CA CYS A 449 -38.66 47.90 -14.97
C CYS A 449 -38.92 49.41 -14.86
N ASN A 450 -38.12 50.08 -14.04
CA ASN A 450 -38.24 51.52 -13.80
C ASN A 450 -37.79 52.39 -14.99
N ASP A 451 -36.94 51.85 -15.87
CA ASP A 451 -36.53 52.47 -17.13
C ASP A 451 -36.45 51.38 -18.22
N THR A 452 -37.34 51.44 -19.20
CA THR A 452 -37.42 50.47 -20.30
C THR A 452 -36.41 50.73 -21.41
N SER A 453 -35.75 51.90 -21.42
CA SER A 453 -34.83 52.29 -22.50
C SER A 453 -33.46 51.60 -22.42
N ILE A 454 -33.16 50.95 -21.29
CA ILE A 454 -31.87 50.28 -21.06
C ILE A 454 -31.93 48.76 -21.36
N PHE A 455 -33.12 48.16 -21.44
CA PHE A 455 -33.31 46.73 -21.73
C PHE A 455 -33.73 46.53 -23.18
N ASN A 456 -32.81 46.02 -24.01
CA ASN A 456 -33.08 45.73 -25.41
C ASN A 456 -33.35 44.24 -25.61
N PHE A 457 -34.63 43.84 -25.55
CA PHE A 457 -35.04 42.50 -25.96
C PHE A 457 -35.07 42.41 -27.48
N GLU A 458 -34.42 41.41 -28.05
CA GLU A 458 -34.47 41.12 -29.48
C GLU A 458 -34.81 39.65 -29.72
N TYR A 459 -35.44 39.35 -30.85
CA TYR A 459 -35.82 37.99 -31.27
C TYR A 459 -36.44 37.19 -30.12
N SER A 460 -37.38 37.79 -29.40
CA SER A 460 -38.02 37.19 -28.22
C SER A 460 -39.54 37.20 -28.36
N ASN A 461 -40.20 36.17 -27.83
CA ASN A 461 -41.66 36.05 -27.80
C ASN A 461 -42.20 36.51 -26.43
N ILE A 462 -42.73 37.73 -26.36
CA ILE A 462 -43.15 38.36 -25.09
C ILE A 462 -44.64 38.73 -25.17
N GLN A 463 -45.43 38.16 -24.28
CA GLN A 463 -46.88 38.41 -24.23
C GLN A 463 -47.20 39.88 -23.94
N ASN A 464 -48.19 40.43 -24.67
CA ASN A 464 -48.54 41.85 -24.73
C ASN A 464 -47.55 42.71 -25.53
N GLY A 465 -46.55 42.08 -26.15
CA GLY A 465 -45.55 42.71 -27.02
C GLY A 465 -44.45 43.46 -26.28
N TRP A 466 -43.24 43.45 -26.84
CA TRP A 466 -42.11 44.27 -26.39
C TRP A 466 -41.40 44.93 -27.58
N PRO A 467 -41.10 46.24 -27.55
CA PRO A 467 -40.39 46.91 -28.64
C PRO A 467 -38.98 46.33 -28.83
N GLY A 468 -38.63 45.96 -30.07
CA GLY A 468 -37.29 45.45 -30.39
C GLY A 468 -37.27 44.70 -31.71
N THR A 469 -36.07 44.47 -32.25
CA THR A 469 -35.88 43.75 -33.51
C THR A 469 -36.27 42.29 -33.34
N GLY A 470 -37.09 41.74 -34.24
CA GLY A 470 -37.43 40.32 -34.25
C GLY A 470 -38.37 39.84 -33.13
N ASN A 471 -38.81 40.73 -32.23
CA ASN A 471 -39.75 40.33 -31.18
C ASN A 471 -41.14 40.02 -31.73
N ILE A 472 -41.78 39.01 -31.16
CA ILE A 472 -43.14 38.60 -31.50
C ILE A 472 -44.01 38.54 -30.25
N ASP A 473 -45.34 38.58 -30.44
CA ASP A 473 -46.33 38.19 -29.44
C ASP A 473 -47.26 37.17 -30.08
N ALA A 474 -46.91 35.90 -29.93
CA ALA A 474 -47.67 34.78 -30.45
C ALA A 474 -47.73 33.66 -29.41
N ASP A 475 -48.73 32.79 -29.51
CA ASP A 475 -48.77 31.59 -28.68
C ASP A 475 -47.58 30.68 -29.02
N PRO A 476 -46.67 30.36 -28.08
CA PRO A 476 -45.52 29.49 -28.33
C PRO A 476 -45.89 28.06 -28.72
N LEU A 477 -47.15 27.65 -28.55
CA LEU A 477 -47.60 26.27 -28.81
C LEU A 477 -46.73 25.25 -28.07
N PHE A 478 -46.68 25.35 -26.74
CA PHE A 478 -45.97 24.38 -25.91
C PHE A 478 -46.66 23.01 -25.93
N THR A 479 -45.88 21.93 -25.79
CA THR A 479 -46.38 20.54 -25.80
C THR A 479 -47.35 20.25 -24.66
N ASP A 480 -46.97 20.52 -23.41
CA ASP A 480 -47.84 20.33 -22.24
C ASP A 480 -47.47 21.30 -21.09
N PRO A 481 -47.77 22.60 -21.25
CA PRO A 481 -47.40 23.61 -20.26
C PRO A 481 -48.14 23.44 -18.93
N ALA A 482 -49.26 22.70 -18.90
CA ALA A 482 -50.01 22.43 -17.68
C ALA A 482 -49.24 21.51 -16.72
N ASN A 483 -48.40 20.63 -17.26
CA ASN A 483 -47.55 19.71 -16.49
C ASN A 483 -46.08 20.14 -16.47
N GLY A 484 -45.76 21.36 -16.91
CA GLY A 484 -44.41 21.91 -16.89
C GLY A 484 -43.54 21.55 -18.10
N ASP A 485 -44.12 20.94 -19.14
CA ASP A 485 -43.43 20.70 -20.41
C ASP A 485 -43.61 21.91 -21.33
N TYR A 486 -42.58 22.76 -21.32
CA TYR A 486 -42.49 23.96 -22.14
C TYR A 486 -41.63 23.74 -23.40
N SER A 487 -41.49 22.48 -23.87
CA SER A 487 -40.96 22.22 -25.20
C SER A 487 -41.90 22.79 -26.26
N LEU A 488 -41.34 23.31 -27.36
CA LEU A 488 -42.12 23.79 -28.50
C LEU A 488 -42.79 22.61 -29.20
N SER A 489 -43.98 22.82 -29.75
CA SER A 489 -44.72 21.81 -30.48
C SER A 489 -44.81 22.13 -31.97
N TRP A 490 -44.76 21.07 -32.78
CA TRP A 490 -45.19 21.07 -34.18
C TRP A 490 -45.90 19.75 -34.47
N THR A 491 -47.17 19.64 -34.06
CA THR A 491 -47.89 18.35 -34.02
C THR A 491 -48.07 17.68 -35.39
N ASN A 492 -48.11 18.45 -36.47
CA ASN A 492 -48.15 17.91 -37.84
C ASN A 492 -46.78 17.96 -38.56
N PHE A 493 -45.67 18.07 -37.83
CA PHE A 493 -44.34 18.02 -38.43
C PHE A 493 -44.17 16.81 -39.37
N PRO A 494 -43.56 16.94 -40.57
CA PRO A 494 -42.90 18.13 -41.12
C PRO A 494 -43.82 19.08 -41.92
N MET A 495 -45.14 18.89 -41.88
CA MET A 495 -46.04 19.72 -42.68
C MET A 495 -46.10 21.14 -42.14
N ALA A 496 -45.63 22.10 -42.95
CA ALA A 496 -45.69 23.53 -42.62
C ALA A 496 -47.16 23.99 -42.60
N ASP A 497 -47.74 24.04 -41.42
CA ASP A 497 -49.12 24.46 -41.17
C ASP A 497 -49.22 25.27 -39.86
N ALA A 498 -50.45 25.57 -39.44
CA ALA A 498 -50.71 26.37 -38.25
C ALA A 498 -50.35 25.64 -36.92
N THR A 499 -49.90 24.38 -36.97
CA THR A 499 -49.43 23.65 -35.80
C THR A 499 -47.95 23.88 -35.51
N LYS A 500 -47.17 24.43 -36.46
CA LYS A 500 -45.79 24.86 -36.22
C LYS A 500 -45.77 26.00 -35.22
N SER A 501 -45.09 25.81 -34.09
CA SER A 501 -44.83 26.89 -33.15
C SER A 501 -44.17 28.09 -33.85
N PRO A 502 -44.65 29.32 -33.60
CA PRO A 502 -44.05 30.54 -34.14
C PRO A 502 -42.67 30.86 -33.52
N CYS A 503 -42.24 30.10 -32.52
CA CYS A 503 -40.93 30.22 -31.91
C CYS A 503 -39.85 29.39 -32.60
N ILE A 504 -40.25 28.44 -33.46
CA ILE A 504 -39.32 27.59 -34.20
C ILE A 504 -38.68 28.37 -35.37
N ASP A 505 -37.37 28.24 -35.55
CA ASP A 505 -36.48 28.93 -36.50
C ASP A 505 -36.54 30.46 -36.48
N SER A 506 -37.00 31.04 -35.37
CA SER A 506 -37.39 32.45 -35.30
C SER A 506 -36.57 33.28 -34.31
N GLY A 507 -35.53 32.69 -33.73
CA GLY A 507 -34.55 33.34 -32.88
C GLY A 507 -33.56 34.21 -33.65
N ASN A 508 -32.62 34.79 -32.93
CA ASN A 508 -31.63 35.74 -33.42
C ASN A 508 -30.72 35.05 -34.46
N PRO A 509 -30.65 35.55 -35.71
CA PRO A 509 -29.79 34.99 -36.75
C PRO A 509 -28.29 35.02 -36.44
N ALA A 510 -27.86 35.81 -35.45
CA ALA A 510 -26.49 35.86 -34.97
C ALA A 510 -26.19 34.81 -33.87
N SER A 511 -27.20 34.12 -33.35
CA SER A 511 -27.01 33.02 -32.41
C SER A 511 -26.43 31.77 -33.10
N PRO A 512 -25.75 30.89 -32.35
CA PRO A 512 -25.42 29.55 -32.85
C PRO A 512 -26.67 28.83 -33.37
N LEU A 513 -26.49 27.96 -34.36
CA LEU A 513 -27.56 27.07 -34.84
C LEU A 513 -28.00 26.12 -33.73
N ASP A 514 -29.26 25.68 -33.79
CA ASP A 514 -29.77 24.65 -32.91
C ASP A 514 -29.08 23.30 -33.19
N PRO A 515 -29.17 22.31 -32.27
CA PRO A 515 -28.47 21.03 -32.42
C PRO A 515 -28.79 20.24 -33.70
N ASP A 516 -29.97 20.47 -34.30
CA ASP A 516 -30.40 19.89 -35.58
C ASP A 516 -29.91 20.69 -36.81
N GLY A 517 -29.13 21.75 -36.58
CA GLY A 517 -28.51 22.60 -37.60
C GLY A 517 -29.44 23.68 -38.17
N THR A 518 -30.65 23.86 -37.61
CA THR A 518 -31.56 24.91 -38.06
C THR A 518 -31.26 26.25 -37.37
N PRO A 519 -31.79 27.38 -37.89
CA PRO A 519 -31.72 28.66 -37.21
C PRO A 519 -32.24 28.53 -35.77
N ALA A 520 -31.63 29.28 -34.85
CA ALA A 520 -31.96 29.20 -33.43
C ALA A 520 -33.45 29.41 -33.16
N ASP A 521 -34.01 28.59 -32.28
CA ASP A 521 -35.34 28.74 -31.73
C ASP A 521 -35.38 29.80 -30.61
N MET A 522 -36.58 30.34 -30.36
CA MET A 522 -36.84 31.11 -29.14
C MET A 522 -37.21 30.16 -28.00
N GLY A 523 -36.66 30.38 -26.81
CA GLY A 523 -36.92 29.60 -25.60
C GLY A 523 -35.77 28.67 -25.20
N ALA A 524 -35.94 27.99 -24.07
CA ALA A 524 -34.93 27.13 -23.46
C ALA A 524 -34.74 25.77 -24.16
N PHE A 525 -35.73 25.32 -24.93
CA PHE A 525 -35.71 24.03 -25.59
C PHE A 525 -35.88 24.21 -27.10
N PRO A 526 -34.86 23.91 -27.91
CA PRO A 526 -35.01 23.90 -29.36
C PRO A 526 -35.92 22.72 -29.77
N PHE A 527 -36.76 22.95 -30.76
CA PHE A 527 -37.57 21.91 -31.38
C PHE A 527 -36.71 21.14 -32.38
N ASN A 528 -36.53 19.85 -32.13
CA ASN A 528 -35.79 19.01 -33.05
C ASN A 528 -36.59 18.75 -34.34
N GLN A 529 -36.20 19.40 -35.43
CA GLN A 529 -36.81 19.28 -36.76
C GLN A 529 -36.23 18.11 -37.57
N ALA A 530 -35.59 17.16 -36.91
CA ALA A 530 -35.24 15.88 -37.49
C ALA A 530 -36.30 14.81 -37.11
N ALA A 531 -37.53 14.85 -37.66
CA ALA A 531 -38.43 13.70 -37.47
C ALA A 531 -38.14 12.58 -38.47
N PRO A 532 -37.94 11.34 -38.02
CA PRO A 532 -37.86 10.23 -38.93
C PRO A 532 -39.25 9.62 -39.10
N TYR A 533 -39.79 9.65 -40.33
CA TYR A 533 -40.67 8.56 -40.82
C TYR A 533 -39.95 7.20 -40.76
N GLU A 534 -38.65 7.26 -40.55
CA GLU A 534 -37.66 6.21 -40.47
C GLU A 534 -37.74 5.49 -39.13
N PRO A 535 -37.38 4.19 -39.08
CA PRO A 535 -37.13 3.53 -37.79
C PRO A 535 -36.00 4.25 -37.05
N GLN A 536 -35.84 4.01 -35.75
CA GLN A 536 -34.74 4.59 -34.97
C GLN A 536 -33.96 3.50 -34.27
N ILE A 537 -32.67 3.36 -34.57
CA ILE A 537 -31.81 2.47 -33.80
C ILE A 537 -31.75 2.99 -32.35
N LEU A 538 -32.10 2.10 -31.41
CA LEU A 538 -32.09 2.36 -29.98
C LEU A 538 -30.76 1.97 -29.35
N SER A 539 -30.19 0.86 -29.81
CA SER A 539 -28.88 0.39 -29.37
C SER A 539 -28.23 -0.53 -30.39
N ILE A 540 -26.90 -0.48 -30.41
CA ILE A 540 -26.06 -1.48 -31.07
C ILE A 540 -25.05 -1.92 -30.02
N THR A 541 -25.28 -3.08 -29.42
CA THR A 541 -24.46 -3.59 -28.32
C THR A 541 -23.79 -4.89 -28.71
N ASP A 542 -22.62 -5.14 -28.13
CA ASP A 542 -21.89 -6.39 -28.26
C ASP A 542 -22.73 -7.63 -27.87
N VAL A 543 -22.36 -8.79 -28.42
CA VAL A 543 -22.94 -10.07 -28.02
C VAL A 543 -22.11 -10.64 -26.86
N PRO A 544 -22.72 -10.98 -25.71
CA PRO A 544 -21.95 -11.41 -24.55
C PRO A 544 -21.40 -12.84 -24.70
N ASN A 545 -20.14 -13.06 -24.30
CA ASN A 545 -19.42 -14.35 -24.26
C ASN A 545 -19.28 -15.03 -25.63
N ASP A 546 -18.82 -14.29 -26.64
CA ASP A 546 -18.48 -14.79 -27.97
C ASP A 546 -17.09 -14.33 -28.43
N GLN A 547 -16.62 -14.88 -29.55
CA GLN A 547 -15.36 -14.48 -30.20
C GLN A 547 -15.50 -13.14 -30.94
N GLY A 548 -16.44 -12.29 -30.51
CA GLY A 548 -16.84 -11.08 -31.20
C GLY A 548 -17.45 -11.35 -32.59
N LEU A 549 -17.11 -10.47 -33.52
CA LEU A 549 -17.62 -10.34 -34.88
C LEU A 549 -19.14 -10.12 -35.01
N SER A 550 -19.84 -9.87 -33.92
CA SER A 550 -21.30 -9.76 -33.89
C SER A 550 -21.79 -8.67 -32.95
N VAL A 551 -22.89 -8.00 -33.32
CA VAL A 551 -23.58 -7.04 -32.46
C VAL A 551 -25.09 -7.28 -32.50
N ASN A 552 -25.78 -6.99 -31.41
CA ASN A 552 -27.23 -6.90 -31.37
C ASN A 552 -27.67 -5.48 -31.74
N VAL A 553 -28.34 -5.33 -32.89
CA VAL A 553 -28.96 -4.08 -33.30
C VAL A 553 -30.42 -4.08 -32.87
N VAL A 554 -30.81 -3.13 -32.03
CA VAL A 554 -32.18 -2.93 -31.54
C VAL A 554 -32.71 -1.60 -32.06
N TRP A 555 -33.95 -1.56 -32.56
CA TRP A 555 -34.55 -0.32 -33.06
C TRP A 555 -36.03 -0.19 -32.70
N LYS A 556 -36.46 1.05 -32.58
CA LYS A 556 -37.85 1.48 -32.48
C LYS A 556 -38.49 1.47 -33.86
N ALA A 557 -39.74 1.00 -33.90
CA ALA A 557 -40.54 0.92 -35.12
C ALA A 557 -40.80 2.29 -35.77
N SER A 558 -41.02 2.29 -37.10
CA SER A 558 -41.50 3.49 -37.81
C SER A 558 -42.90 3.86 -37.31
N VAL A 559 -43.22 5.15 -37.27
CA VAL A 559 -44.55 5.64 -36.86
C VAL A 559 -45.70 5.15 -37.76
N THR A 560 -45.39 4.67 -38.97
CA THR A 560 -46.35 4.09 -39.93
C THR A 560 -46.54 2.57 -39.78
N ASP A 561 -45.72 1.91 -38.95
CA ASP A 561 -45.88 0.50 -38.54
C ASP A 561 -46.91 0.39 -37.40
N ASN A 562 -48.17 0.66 -37.74
CA ASN A 562 -49.28 0.65 -36.81
C ASN A 562 -50.53 0.08 -37.51
N PRO A 563 -51.39 -0.68 -36.82
CA PRO A 563 -52.63 -1.24 -37.36
C PRO A 563 -53.58 -0.23 -38.05
N LEU A 564 -53.46 1.08 -37.81
CA LEU A 564 -54.25 2.12 -38.49
C LEU A 564 -53.77 2.48 -39.90
N TYR A 565 -52.45 2.43 -40.17
CA TYR A 565 -51.85 2.76 -41.46
C TYR A 565 -51.46 1.48 -42.22
N ASN A 566 -50.87 0.50 -41.51
CA ASN A 566 -50.45 -0.80 -42.02
C ASN A 566 -49.60 -0.70 -43.31
N GLU A 567 -48.69 0.26 -43.34
CA GLU A 567 -47.89 0.57 -44.54
C GLU A 567 -46.59 -0.22 -44.57
N ILE A 568 -45.97 -0.49 -43.42
CA ILE A 568 -44.71 -1.25 -43.31
C ILE A 568 -44.98 -2.76 -43.38
N THR A 569 -44.20 -3.45 -44.21
CA THR A 569 -44.28 -4.91 -44.39
C THR A 569 -43.16 -5.64 -43.67
N HIS A 570 -41.96 -5.07 -43.67
CA HIS A 570 -40.77 -5.62 -43.01
C HIS A 570 -39.70 -4.53 -42.84
N TYR A 571 -38.74 -4.80 -41.97
CA TYR A 571 -37.54 -4.01 -41.78
C TYR A 571 -36.35 -4.74 -42.41
N THR A 572 -35.50 -4.05 -43.16
CA THR A 572 -34.25 -4.59 -43.69
C THR A 572 -33.05 -3.95 -42.99
N LEU A 573 -32.08 -4.78 -42.59
CA LEU A 573 -30.85 -4.33 -41.93
C LEU A 573 -29.68 -4.32 -42.92
N TRP A 574 -28.89 -3.25 -42.88
CA TRP A 574 -27.75 -3.04 -43.74
C TRP A 574 -26.55 -2.53 -42.95
N ARG A 575 -25.33 -2.87 -43.42
CA ARG A 575 -24.06 -2.37 -42.87
C ARG A 575 -23.25 -1.65 -43.94
N GLU A 576 -22.62 -0.54 -43.57
CA GLU A 576 -21.78 0.23 -44.49
C GLU A 576 -20.47 -0.49 -44.84
N LEU A 577 -20.01 -0.40 -46.10
CA LEU A 577 -18.69 -0.87 -46.52
C LEU A 577 -17.64 0.24 -46.38
N ALA A 578 -16.62 -0.03 -45.56
CA ALA A 578 -15.56 0.93 -45.22
C ALA A 578 -14.76 1.50 -46.41
N ALA A 579 -14.74 0.81 -47.56
CA ALA A 579 -13.92 1.19 -48.72
C ALA A 579 -14.47 2.38 -49.55
N SER A 580 -15.72 2.81 -49.37
CA SER A 580 -16.30 3.90 -50.17
C SER A 580 -17.22 4.90 -49.46
N LYS A 581 -17.47 4.78 -48.15
CA LYS A 581 -18.36 5.69 -47.36
C LYS A 581 -19.68 6.05 -48.05
N SER A 582 -20.24 5.13 -48.85
CA SER A 582 -21.42 5.39 -49.71
C SER A 582 -22.13 4.12 -50.20
N THR A 583 -21.67 2.93 -49.78
CA THR A 583 -22.16 1.63 -50.29
C THR A 583 -22.55 0.73 -49.13
N TRP A 584 -23.78 0.23 -49.15
CA TRP A 584 -24.40 -0.55 -48.10
C TRP A 584 -24.52 -2.03 -48.51
N THR A 585 -24.28 -2.94 -47.58
CA THR A 585 -24.48 -4.39 -47.76
C THR A 585 -25.70 -4.84 -46.97
N TYR A 586 -26.61 -5.55 -47.64
CA TYR A 586 -27.77 -6.16 -47.01
C TYR A 586 -27.35 -7.32 -46.09
N LEU A 587 -27.86 -7.33 -44.86
CA LEU A 587 -27.56 -8.35 -43.85
C LEU A 587 -28.74 -9.30 -43.60
N GLY A 588 -29.97 -8.77 -43.63
CA GLY A 588 -31.16 -9.55 -43.34
C GLY A 588 -32.43 -8.71 -43.24
N ALA A 589 -33.55 -9.37 -42.95
CA ALA A 589 -34.84 -8.71 -42.76
C ALA A 589 -35.64 -9.32 -41.60
N VAL A 590 -36.42 -8.48 -40.92
CA VAL A 590 -37.36 -8.84 -39.86
C VAL A 590 -38.76 -8.41 -40.31
N THR A 591 -39.74 -9.32 -40.27
CA THR A 591 -41.12 -8.99 -40.68
C THR A 591 -41.77 -8.06 -39.66
N ALA A 592 -42.51 -7.05 -40.13
CA ALA A 592 -43.22 -6.13 -39.25
C ALA A 592 -44.47 -6.81 -38.67
N ASP A 593 -44.67 -6.69 -37.36
CA ASP A 593 -45.77 -7.27 -36.61
C ASP A 593 -46.44 -6.26 -35.65
N TYR A 594 -46.19 -4.97 -35.87
CA TYR A 594 -46.65 -3.84 -35.05
C TYR A 594 -46.03 -3.77 -33.65
N SER A 595 -44.94 -4.50 -33.40
CA SER A 595 -44.16 -4.32 -32.18
C SER A 595 -43.59 -2.91 -32.10
N SER A 596 -43.50 -2.37 -30.88
CA SER A 596 -42.88 -1.07 -30.65
C SER A 596 -41.37 -1.08 -30.93
N GLU A 597 -40.74 -2.26 -30.86
CA GLU A 597 -39.29 -2.48 -31.01
C GLU A 597 -39.00 -3.82 -31.70
N TYR A 598 -37.86 -3.90 -32.37
CA TYR A 598 -37.35 -5.10 -33.03
C TYR A 598 -35.84 -5.24 -32.80
N PHE A 599 -35.30 -6.44 -33.02
CA PHE A 599 -33.86 -6.70 -32.89
C PHE A 599 -33.33 -7.63 -34.00
N PHE A 600 -32.02 -7.55 -34.28
CA PHE A 600 -31.30 -8.43 -35.20
C PHE A 600 -29.83 -8.56 -34.80
N THR A 601 -29.31 -9.79 -34.72
CA THR A 601 -27.88 -10.05 -34.49
C THR A 601 -27.12 -9.93 -35.81
N ALA A 602 -26.30 -8.89 -35.93
CA ALA A 602 -25.65 -8.46 -37.14
C ALA A 602 -24.14 -8.72 -37.10
N PRO A 603 -23.52 -9.22 -38.19
CA PRO A 603 -22.08 -9.44 -38.23
C PRO A 603 -21.32 -8.12 -38.42
N THR A 604 -20.19 -7.96 -37.72
CA THR A 604 -19.18 -6.90 -37.94
C THR A 604 -18.11 -7.41 -38.93
N LEU A 605 -17.05 -6.61 -39.17
CA LEU A 605 -15.91 -7.04 -40.01
C LEU A 605 -14.60 -7.20 -39.23
N ALA A 606 -14.57 -6.74 -37.98
CA ALA A 606 -13.45 -6.77 -37.07
C ALA A 606 -13.95 -6.48 -35.65
N ASP A 607 -13.14 -6.82 -34.65
CA ASP A 607 -13.43 -6.59 -33.25
C ASP A 607 -12.69 -5.39 -32.68
N SER A 608 -13.19 -4.87 -31.57
CA SER A 608 -12.45 -3.94 -30.73
C SER A 608 -11.15 -4.58 -30.28
N THR A 609 -10.07 -3.83 -30.43
CA THR A 609 -8.73 -4.20 -29.97
C THR A 609 -8.14 -3.04 -29.16
N SER A 610 -7.03 -3.28 -28.47
CA SER A 610 -6.25 -2.23 -27.81
C SER A 610 -5.76 -1.14 -28.78
N ALA A 611 -5.64 -1.44 -30.08
CA ALA A 611 -5.22 -0.49 -31.11
C ALA A 611 -6.34 0.47 -31.55
N GLY A 612 -7.59 0.18 -31.19
CA GLY A 612 -8.74 1.04 -31.48
C GLY A 612 -10.03 0.25 -31.69
N ILE A 613 -11.14 0.99 -31.65
CA ILE A 613 -12.49 0.45 -31.78
C ILE A 613 -12.94 0.57 -33.26
N PRO A 614 -13.12 -0.53 -34.00
CA PRO A 614 -13.64 -0.49 -35.35
C PRO A 614 -15.17 -0.35 -35.31
N TRP A 615 -15.63 0.89 -35.45
CA TRP A 615 -17.06 1.19 -35.52
C TRP A 615 -17.63 0.77 -36.87
N PHE A 616 -18.71 -0.01 -36.84
CA PHE A 616 -19.49 -0.35 -38.03
C PHE A 616 -20.82 0.37 -37.98
N SER A 617 -21.12 1.11 -39.04
CA SER A 617 -22.39 1.79 -39.19
C SER A 617 -23.43 0.85 -39.77
N TYR A 618 -24.55 0.76 -39.08
CA TYR A 618 -25.73 -0.01 -39.45
C TYR A 618 -26.88 0.94 -39.73
N LYS A 619 -27.77 0.54 -40.64
CA LYS A 619 -29.04 1.21 -40.83
C LYS A 619 -30.15 0.19 -41.00
N VAL A 620 -31.33 0.59 -40.58
CA VAL A 620 -32.58 -0.15 -40.73
C VAL A 620 -33.44 0.62 -41.72
N ILE A 621 -34.04 -0.10 -42.67
CA ILE A 621 -35.02 0.46 -43.61
C ILE A 621 -36.37 -0.19 -43.34
N ALA A 622 -37.39 0.62 -43.06
CA ALA A 622 -38.78 0.20 -43.03
C ALA A 622 -39.33 0.19 -44.47
N GLU A 623 -39.70 -0.99 -44.96
CA GLU A 623 -40.12 -1.22 -46.34
C GLU A 623 -41.65 -1.31 -46.43
N THR A 624 -42.25 -0.66 -47.43
CA THR A 624 -43.70 -0.74 -47.67
C THR A 624 -44.07 -1.74 -48.77
N SER A 625 -45.37 -1.93 -49.00
CA SER A 625 -45.85 -2.72 -50.15
C SER A 625 -45.60 -2.06 -51.51
N ASP A 626 -45.34 -0.74 -51.55
CA ASP A 626 -44.86 -0.03 -52.73
C ASP A 626 -43.33 0.13 -52.65
N PRO A 627 -42.53 -0.52 -53.51
CA PRO A 627 -41.07 -0.44 -53.48
C PRO A 627 -40.52 0.97 -53.76
N ALA A 628 -41.34 1.91 -54.22
CA ALA A 628 -40.96 3.31 -54.36
C ALA A 628 -41.05 4.11 -53.05
N THR A 629 -41.67 3.55 -52.01
CA THR A 629 -41.89 4.21 -50.71
C THR A 629 -41.28 3.37 -49.59
N TYR A 630 -40.22 3.88 -48.97
CA TYR A 630 -39.51 3.26 -47.85
C TYR A 630 -38.90 4.33 -46.96
N TYR A 631 -38.62 4.00 -45.69
CA TYR A 631 -38.06 4.94 -44.72
C TYR A 631 -36.79 4.38 -44.08
N THR A 632 -35.67 5.08 -44.20
CA THR A 632 -34.33 4.57 -43.81
C THR A 632 -33.82 5.32 -42.59
N CYS A 633 -33.52 4.67 -41.48
CA CYS A 633 -33.04 5.38 -40.29
C CYS A 633 -31.73 6.13 -40.53
N GLN A 634 -31.46 7.12 -39.69
CA GLN A 634 -30.08 7.60 -39.52
C GLN A 634 -29.22 6.40 -39.10
N PRO A 635 -28.12 6.13 -39.83
CA PRO A 635 -27.24 5.06 -39.43
C PRO A 635 -26.67 5.33 -38.05
N ASP A 636 -26.65 4.32 -37.23
CA ASP A 636 -25.93 4.34 -35.96
C ASP A 636 -24.81 3.31 -36.01
N SER A 637 -23.81 3.46 -35.15
CA SER A 637 -22.66 2.57 -35.16
C SER A 637 -22.52 1.83 -33.85
N GLY A 638 -22.08 0.58 -33.96
CA GLY A 638 -21.60 -0.18 -32.82
C GLY A 638 -20.38 -0.98 -33.23
N TYR A 639 -19.80 -1.65 -32.23
CA TYR A 639 -18.63 -2.48 -32.40
C TYR A 639 -18.83 -3.75 -31.59
N SER A 640 -18.25 -4.84 -32.09
CA SER A 640 -18.14 -6.09 -31.36
C SER A 640 -16.86 -6.07 -30.52
N VAL A 641 -16.89 -6.79 -29.41
CA VAL A 641 -15.74 -7.02 -28.54
C VAL A 641 -15.57 -8.52 -28.44
N ASP A 642 -14.40 -9.01 -28.81
CA ASP A 642 -14.04 -10.38 -28.45
C ASP A 642 -13.85 -10.42 -26.93
N ASN A 643 -14.72 -11.17 -26.27
CA ASN A 643 -14.78 -11.27 -24.81
C ASN A 643 -14.53 -12.71 -24.34
N LEU A 644 -14.02 -13.59 -25.22
CA LEU A 644 -13.77 -15.00 -24.95
C LEU A 644 -12.27 -15.36 -25.06
N PRO A 645 -11.56 -15.58 -23.94
CA PRO A 645 -10.13 -15.89 -23.96
C PRO A 645 -9.80 -17.30 -24.52
N PRO A 646 -8.56 -17.53 -24.97
CA PRO A 646 -8.06 -18.85 -25.31
C PRO A 646 -8.09 -19.85 -24.15
N GLU A 647 -7.98 -21.14 -24.48
CA GLU A 647 -7.79 -22.19 -23.46
C GLU A 647 -6.39 -22.07 -22.81
N ALA A 648 -6.31 -22.44 -21.52
CA ALA A 648 -5.06 -22.41 -20.76
C ALA A 648 -3.98 -23.33 -21.39
N PRO A 649 -2.72 -22.86 -21.51
CA PRO A 649 -1.62 -23.67 -22.03
C PRO A 649 -1.38 -24.96 -21.24
N THR A 650 -1.02 -26.03 -21.94
CA THR A 650 -0.75 -27.35 -21.33
C THR A 650 0.67 -27.82 -21.60
N GLY A 651 1.17 -28.72 -20.75
CA GLY A 651 2.44 -29.42 -20.99
C GLY A 651 3.70 -28.58 -20.75
N LEU A 652 3.66 -27.62 -19.83
CA LEU A 652 4.84 -26.84 -19.44
C LEU A 652 5.92 -27.73 -18.79
N TYR A 653 7.17 -27.61 -19.24
CA TYR A 653 8.36 -28.19 -18.60
C TYR A 653 9.62 -27.35 -18.89
N GLY A 654 10.64 -27.44 -18.03
CA GLY A 654 11.91 -26.73 -18.17
C GLY A 654 13.15 -27.63 -18.20
N VAL A 655 14.25 -27.13 -18.77
CA VAL A 655 15.55 -27.81 -18.92
C VAL A 655 16.70 -26.82 -18.71
N TYR A 656 17.74 -27.22 -17.97
CA TYR A 656 18.97 -26.44 -17.81
C TYR A 656 19.92 -26.61 -19.01
N ASN A 657 20.37 -25.50 -19.60
CA ASN A 657 21.37 -25.52 -20.67
C ASN A 657 22.34 -24.33 -20.55
N ASN A 658 23.65 -24.59 -20.43
CA ASN A 658 24.71 -23.56 -20.48
C ASN A 658 24.42 -22.31 -19.62
N ASN A 659 24.12 -22.48 -18.33
CA ASN A 659 23.79 -21.39 -17.41
C ASN A 659 22.53 -20.59 -17.79
N LYS A 660 21.52 -21.26 -18.36
CA LYS A 660 20.19 -20.70 -18.69
C LYS A 660 19.08 -21.72 -18.44
N ILE A 661 17.87 -21.22 -18.15
CA ILE A 661 16.66 -22.04 -18.03
C ILE A 661 15.91 -21.99 -19.37
N GLY A 662 15.68 -23.15 -19.98
CA GLY A 662 14.85 -23.27 -21.18
C GLY A 662 13.49 -23.89 -20.85
N LEU A 663 12.41 -23.13 -21.02
CA LEU A 663 11.02 -23.55 -20.84
C LEU A 663 10.39 -23.97 -22.17
N TYR A 664 9.49 -24.96 -22.13
CA TYR A 664 8.77 -25.52 -23.28
C TYR A 664 7.33 -25.88 -22.91
N TRP A 665 6.38 -25.68 -23.82
CA TRP A 665 4.96 -26.03 -23.63
C TRP A 665 4.28 -26.41 -24.96
N ASN A 666 3.01 -26.84 -24.90
CA ASN A 666 2.24 -27.18 -26.11
C ASN A 666 1.69 -25.92 -26.81
N PRO A 667 1.60 -25.90 -28.16
CA PRO A 667 0.98 -24.80 -28.89
C PRO A 667 -0.53 -24.67 -28.57
N SER A 668 -1.04 -23.44 -28.64
CA SER A 668 -2.47 -23.14 -28.50
C SER A 668 -3.25 -23.63 -29.73
N ALA A 669 -4.48 -24.09 -29.51
CA ALA A 669 -5.40 -24.51 -30.56
C ALA A 669 -6.44 -23.44 -30.93
N ALA A 670 -6.44 -22.29 -30.24
CA ALA A 670 -7.36 -21.19 -30.53
C ALA A 670 -7.09 -20.60 -31.92
N GLU A 671 -8.15 -20.32 -32.69
CA GLU A 671 -8.03 -19.84 -34.08
C GLU A 671 -7.48 -18.40 -34.16
N ASP A 672 -7.67 -17.63 -33.11
CA ASP A 672 -7.31 -16.23 -32.89
C ASP A 672 -6.11 -16.07 -31.94
N PHE A 673 -5.36 -17.14 -31.67
CA PHE A 673 -4.15 -17.09 -30.83
C PHE A 673 -3.09 -16.10 -31.38
N ASP A 674 -2.55 -15.25 -30.50
CA ASP A 674 -1.48 -14.30 -30.83
C ASP A 674 -0.13 -14.68 -30.20
N HIS A 675 -0.07 -14.72 -28.87
CA HIS A 675 1.16 -14.97 -28.13
C HIS A 675 0.90 -15.62 -26.77
N PHE A 676 1.96 -16.11 -26.14
CA PHE A 676 1.94 -16.55 -24.74
C PHE A 676 2.59 -15.51 -23.85
N ASN A 677 2.08 -15.32 -22.63
CA ASN A 677 2.78 -14.60 -21.59
C ASN A 677 3.45 -15.59 -20.63
N ILE A 678 4.72 -15.35 -20.33
CA ILE A 678 5.46 -16.08 -19.32
C ILE A 678 5.42 -15.27 -18.03
N TYR A 679 5.14 -15.96 -16.93
CA TYR A 679 5.22 -15.39 -15.61
C TYR A 679 6.23 -16.16 -14.76
N GLU A 680 6.85 -15.45 -13.83
CA GLU A 680 7.86 -15.96 -12.91
C GLU A 680 7.53 -15.50 -11.49
N ARG A 681 7.82 -16.36 -10.51
CA ARG A 681 7.82 -16.02 -9.09
C ARG A 681 9.11 -16.50 -8.45
N ASP A 682 9.79 -15.61 -7.74
CA ASP A 682 10.89 -15.93 -6.83
C ASP A 682 10.33 -16.56 -5.55
N LEU A 683 10.63 -17.84 -5.33
CA LEU A 683 10.16 -18.62 -4.18
C LEU A 683 10.88 -18.27 -2.87
N SER A 684 11.99 -17.51 -2.91
CA SER A 684 12.65 -16.97 -1.72
C SER A 684 11.99 -15.69 -1.18
N THR A 685 11.02 -15.13 -1.91
CA THR A 685 10.28 -13.93 -1.52
C THR A 685 8.79 -14.24 -1.37
N SER A 686 8.05 -13.44 -0.59
CA SER A 686 6.58 -13.53 -0.52
C SER A 686 5.88 -12.86 -1.72
N ASN A 687 6.63 -12.53 -2.78
CA ASN A 687 6.11 -11.79 -3.91
C ASN A 687 5.12 -12.64 -4.74
N PRO A 688 4.11 -11.98 -5.35
CA PRO A 688 3.21 -12.65 -6.28
C PRO A 688 3.93 -13.03 -7.58
N MET A 689 3.29 -13.89 -8.38
CA MET A 689 3.75 -14.26 -9.71
C MET A 689 3.71 -13.04 -10.64
N MET A 690 4.85 -12.69 -11.23
CA MET A 690 5.06 -11.48 -12.02
C MET A 690 5.21 -11.79 -13.51
N PHE A 691 4.74 -10.89 -14.36
CA PHE A 691 4.91 -10.98 -15.81
C PHE A 691 6.38 -10.79 -16.19
N LEU A 692 6.91 -11.72 -16.98
CA LEU A 692 8.31 -11.70 -17.42
C LEU A 692 8.43 -11.18 -18.86
N GLU A 693 7.86 -11.91 -19.82
CA GLU A 693 7.93 -11.58 -21.25
C GLU A 693 6.79 -12.26 -22.02
N SER A 694 6.52 -11.78 -23.23
CA SER A 694 5.61 -12.40 -24.20
C SER A 694 6.40 -13.10 -25.31
N THR A 695 5.92 -14.25 -25.78
CA THR A 695 6.53 -14.95 -26.92
C THR A 695 5.48 -15.61 -27.81
N ASN A 696 5.73 -15.59 -29.12
CA ASN A 696 4.91 -16.30 -30.10
C ASN A 696 5.40 -17.75 -30.30
N GLY A 697 6.52 -18.11 -29.65
CA GLY A 697 7.07 -19.46 -29.64
C GLY A 697 6.44 -20.33 -28.56
N TYR A 698 6.61 -21.64 -28.69
CA TYR A 698 6.25 -22.64 -27.67
C TYR A 698 7.47 -23.02 -26.80
N ASN A 699 8.43 -22.10 -26.71
CA ASN A 699 9.60 -22.18 -25.86
C ASN A 699 10.08 -20.78 -25.50
N PHE A 700 10.73 -20.69 -24.34
CA PHE A 700 11.36 -19.48 -23.84
C PHE A 700 12.70 -19.84 -23.21
N GLY A 701 13.74 -19.06 -23.48
CA GLY A 701 15.03 -19.21 -22.84
C GLY A 701 15.27 -18.02 -21.92
N ASP A 702 15.21 -18.24 -20.62
CA ASP A 702 15.53 -17.21 -19.65
C ASP A 702 17.04 -16.91 -19.71
N PRO A 703 17.45 -15.70 -20.14
CA PRO A 703 18.85 -15.36 -20.25
C PRO A 703 19.49 -15.08 -18.89
N TRP A 704 18.71 -14.93 -17.82
CA TRP A 704 19.18 -14.64 -16.48
C TRP A 704 19.11 -15.92 -15.63
N LEU A 705 20.21 -16.24 -14.95
CA LEU A 705 20.12 -17.17 -13.82
C LEU A 705 19.58 -16.37 -12.65
N SER A 706 18.35 -16.66 -12.25
CA SER A 706 17.87 -16.20 -10.95
C SER A 706 18.80 -16.70 -9.84
N PHE A 707 19.02 -15.85 -8.84
CA PHE A 707 19.87 -16.13 -7.68
C PHE A 707 19.15 -16.96 -6.59
N SER A 708 17.90 -17.35 -6.86
CA SER A 708 16.94 -18.01 -5.95
C SER A 708 16.13 -19.08 -6.69
N ASP A 709 15.42 -19.93 -5.94
CA ASP A 709 14.46 -20.88 -6.52
C ASP A 709 13.32 -20.12 -7.21
N VAL A 710 12.96 -20.52 -8.43
CA VAL A 710 11.96 -19.81 -9.25
C VAL A 710 10.88 -20.75 -9.76
N GLU A 711 9.66 -20.24 -9.82
CA GLU A 711 8.49 -20.92 -10.38
C GLU A 711 7.95 -20.16 -11.60
N TYR A 712 7.73 -20.87 -12.70
CA TYR A 712 7.17 -20.33 -13.93
C TYR A 712 5.75 -20.85 -14.20
N THR A 713 4.92 -20.01 -14.80
CA THR A 713 3.68 -20.44 -15.50
C THR A 713 3.54 -19.71 -16.83
N VAL A 714 2.62 -20.18 -17.67
CA VAL A 714 2.36 -19.62 -19.00
C VAL A 714 0.86 -19.49 -19.20
N THR A 715 0.42 -18.36 -19.77
CA THR A 715 -0.94 -18.11 -20.25
C THR A 715 -0.93 -17.92 -21.77
N ALA A 716 -2.06 -18.13 -22.43
CA ALA A 716 -2.26 -17.83 -23.85
C ALA A 716 -3.07 -16.55 -24.00
N VAL A 717 -2.70 -15.72 -24.97
CA VAL A 717 -3.37 -14.46 -25.30
C VAL A 717 -3.79 -14.52 -26.76
N ASP A 718 -5.03 -14.14 -27.05
CA ASP A 718 -5.52 -13.98 -28.42
C ASP A 718 -5.09 -12.64 -29.04
N VAL A 719 -5.39 -12.44 -30.32
CA VAL A 719 -5.09 -11.21 -31.07
C VAL A 719 -5.87 -9.99 -30.56
N ASN A 720 -6.89 -10.20 -29.73
CA ASN A 720 -7.74 -9.17 -29.14
C ASN A 720 -7.30 -8.78 -27.72
N GLY A 721 -6.37 -9.54 -27.12
CA GLY A 721 -5.78 -9.28 -25.82
C GLY A 721 -6.48 -9.98 -24.65
N ASN A 722 -7.40 -10.92 -24.90
CA ASN A 722 -7.95 -11.72 -23.81
C ASN A 722 -6.96 -12.82 -23.41
N GLU A 723 -6.68 -12.88 -22.12
CA GLU A 723 -5.69 -13.80 -21.56
C GLU A 723 -6.39 -14.98 -20.88
N SER A 724 -5.91 -16.19 -21.16
CA SER A 724 -6.41 -17.43 -20.56
C SER A 724 -6.14 -17.48 -19.06
N ASN A 725 -6.82 -18.39 -18.36
CA ASN A 725 -6.35 -18.83 -17.04
C ASN A 725 -4.90 -19.36 -17.13
N PRO A 726 -4.10 -19.26 -16.05
CA PRO A 726 -2.73 -19.80 -16.02
C PRO A 726 -2.69 -21.31 -16.25
N GLY A 727 -1.69 -21.75 -17.01
CA GLY A 727 -1.37 -23.17 -17.15
C GLY A 727 -0.77 -23.79 -15.89
N ALA A 728 -0.30 -25.03 -16.00
CA ALA A 728 0.45 -25.70 -14.93
C ALA A 728 1.79 -25.00 -14.66
N THR A 729 2.28 -25.02 -13.41
CA THR A 729 3.57 -24.43 -13.02
C THR A 729 4.74 -25.40 -13.19
N TRP A 730 5.96 -24.86 -13.34
CA TRP A 730 7.23 -25.59 -13.32
C TRP A 730 8.29 -24.84 -12.51
N GLN A 731 9.13 -25.54 -11.74
CA GLN A 731 10.09 -24.94 -10.80
C GLN A 731 11.55 -25.30 -11.14
N ALA A 732 12.45 -24.32 -10.94
CA ALA A 732 13.91 -24.47 -11.06
C ALA A 732 14.63 -24.08 -9.76
N SER A 733 15.67 -24.83 -9.40
CA SER A 733 16.61 -24.52 -8.31
C SER A 733 18.02 -24.19 -8.82
N VAL A 734 18.62 -23.08 -8.38
CA VAL A 734 19.95 -22.58 -8.84
C VAL A 734 20.93 -22.53 -7.65
N ILE A 735 22.24 -22.76 -7.90
CA ILE A 735 23.30 -22.69 -6.87
C ILE A 735 23.79 -21.22 -6.73
N PRO A 736 23.77 -20.59 -5.54
CA PRO A 736 24.24 -19.21 -5.32
C PRO A 736 25.74 -18.97 -5.58
N GLY A 737 26.15 -17.76 -6.00
CA GLY A 737 27.56 -17.36 -6.20
C GLY A 737 27.79 -15.82 -6.23
N PHE A 738 29.02 -15.33 -6.04
CA PHE A 738 29.37 -13.88 -6.04
C PHE A 738 30.73 -13.55 -6.69
N TYR A 739 30.92 -12.30 -7.12
CA TYR A 739 32.19 -11.75 -7.64
C TYR A 739 33.00 -11.04 -6.55
N MET A 740 34.33 -11.07 -6.66
CA MET A 740 35.25 -10.54 -5.64
C MET A 740 36.18 -9.44 -6.16
N ASP A 741 36.01 -8.24 -5.65
CA ASP A 741 36.86 -7.07 -5.92
C ASP A 741 38.01 -7.01 -4.89
N ILE A 742 39.26 -7.18 -5.32
CA ILE A 742 40.42 -7.27 -4.42
C ILE A 742 41.53 -6.37 -4.93
N THR A 743 42.11 -5.58 -4.03
CA THR A 743 43.33 -4.82 -4.32
C THR A 743 44.45 -5.22 -3.36
N VAL A 744 45.61 -5.60 -3.90
CA VAL A 744 46.80 -6.04 -3.15
C VAL A 744 48.10 -5.60 -3.84
N MET A 745 49.04 -5.04 -3.06
CA MET A 745 50.38 -4.68 -3.53
C MET A 745 51.44 -5.64 -2.99
N MET A 746 52.55 -5.80 -3.70
CA MET A 746 53.66 -6.68 -3.32
C MET A 746 54.98 -5.91 -3.29
N GLU A 747 55.74 -6.03 -2.20
CA GLU A 747 56.99 -5.30 -1.99
C GLU A 747 58.02 -5.52 -3.11
N GLY A 748 58.16 -6.77 -3.57
CA GLY A 748 59.15 -7.17 -4.57
C GLY A 748 59.13 -6.35 -5.85
N PRO A 749 58.03 -6.39 -6.62
CA PRO A 749 57.89 -5.65 -7.87
C PRO A 749 57.57 -4.15 -7.68
N PHE A 750 57.29 -3.67 -6.47
CA PHE A 750 56.86 -2.29 -6.26
C PHE A 750 57.95 -1.27 -6.60
N ASN A 751 57.64 -0.34 -7.50
CA ASN A 751 58.60 0.62 -8.05
C ASN A 751 58.43 2.06 -7.49
N GLY A 752 57.57 2.24 -6.48
CA GLY A 752 57.29 3.52 -5.83
C GLY A 752 55.92 4.11 -6.15
N SER A 753 55.25 3.63 -7.21
CA SER A 753 53.86 3.99 -7.53
C SER A 753 52.99 2.81 -7.92
N GLU A 754 53.54 1.85 -8.66
CA GLU A 754 52.86 0.65 -9.15
C GLU A 754 53.81 -0.57 -9.03
N MET A 755 53.39 -1.73 -9.51
CA MET A 755 54.21 -2.94 -9.57
C MET A 755 54.78 -3.18 -10.98
N ASP A 756 56.06 -3.51 -11.04
CA ASP A 756 56.74 -3.92 -12.26
C ASP A 756 56.21 -5.28 -12.77
N HIS A 757 55.74 -5.34 -14.01
CA HIS A 757 55.28 -6.56 -14.69
C HIS A 757 56.39 -7.17 -15.58
N LYS A 758 57.62 -7.25 -15.06
CA LYS A 758 58.81 -7.69 -15.82
C LYS A 758 58.78 -9.17 -16.20
N LEU A 759 58.15 -10.02 -15.39
CA LEU A 759 57.94 -11.43 -15.74
C LEU A 759 57.09 -11.60 -17.01
N LYS A 760 56.05 -10.76 -17.13
CA LYS A 760 55.17 -10.74 -18.29
C LYS A 760 55.90 -10.28 -19.55
N SER A 761 56.63 -9.16 -19.47
CA SER A 761 57.43 -8.67 -20.61
C SER A 761 58.58 -9.60 -21.00
N SER A 762 59.08 -10.40 -20.05
CA SER A 762 60.08 -11.45 -20.29
C SER A 762 59.47 -12.77 -20.81
N GLY A 763 58.13 -12.90 -20.80
CA GLY A 763 57.41 -14.07 -21.31
C GLY A 763 57.60 -15.34 -20.47
N VAL A 764 57.88 -15.21 -19.17
CA VAL A 764 58.21 -16.34 -18.30
C VAL A 764 57.07 -16.81 -17.39
N ILE A 765 55.99 -16.03 -17.24
CA ILE A 765 54.82 -16.44 -16.44
C ILE A 765 54.19 -17.71 -17.03
N PRO A 766 53.96 -18.77 -16.22
CA PRO A 766 53.41 -20.03 -16.70
C PRO A 766 51.94 -19.88 -17.12
N LEU A 767 51.54 -20.62 -18.15
CA LEU A 767 50.16 -20.64 -18.67
C LEU A 767 49.18 -21.43 -17.78
N ALA A 768 49.69 -22.21 -16.84
CA ALA A 768 48.92 -22.89 -15.80
C ALA A 768 49.32 -22.32 -14.43
N GLN A 769 48.37 -22.26 -13.50
CA GLN A 769 48.63 -21.76 -12.15
C GLN A 769 49.75 -22.57 -11.44
N PRO A 770 50.64 -21.91 -10.67
CA PRO A 770 51.83 -22.54 -10.07
C PRO A 770 51.62 -23.21 -8.69
N TYR A 771 50.41 -23.16 -8.13
CA TYR A 771 50.07 -23.57 -6.76
C TYR A 771 49.68 -25.06 -6.62
N SER A 772 49.78 -25.85 -7.68
CA SER A 772 49.54 -27.32 -7.64
C SER A 772 50.64 -28.12 -6.94
N VAL A 773 51.69 -27.46 -6.47
CA VAL A 773 52.80 -28.07 -5.72
C VAL A 773 52.76 -27.65 -4.25
N SER A 774 53.50 -28.39 -3.41
CA SER A 774 53.74 -28.02 -2.01
C SER A 774 54.31 -26.60 -1.92
N PRO A 775 53.90 -25.78 -0.93
CA PRO A 775 53.02 -26.12 0.21
C PRO A 775 51.50 -26.01 -0.05
N TRP A 776 51.06 -25.28 -1.07
CA TRP A 776 49.63 -25.00 -1.30
C TRP A 776 48.82 -26.21 -1.76
N ASN A 777 49.42 -27.08 -2.59
CA ASN A 777 48.80 -28.30 -3.12
C ASN A 777 47.39 -28.05 -3.74
N TYR A 778 47.21 -26.89 -4.37
CA TYR A 778 45.94 -26.47 -4.96
C TYR A 778 45.79 -27.04 -6.38
N ASN A 779 44.86 -27.97 -6.55
CA ASN A 779 44.62 -28.69 -7.81
C ASN A 779 43.56 -28.02 -8.72
N GLY A 780 43.39 -26.70 -8.62
CA GLY A 780 42.44 -25.96 -9.46
C GLY A 780 42.77 -26.02 -10.96
N PRO A 781 41.75 -25.93 -11.84
CA PRO A 781 41.88 -26.13 -13.27
C PRO A 781 42.39 -24.89 -14.05
N GLU A 782 42.71 -23.79 -13.38
CA GLU A 782 43.02 -22.50 -14.01
C GLU A 782 44.22 -22.59 -14.96
N THR A 783 43.91 -22.45 -16.25
CA THR A 783 44.88 -22.45 -17.35
C THR A 783 44.45 -21.46 -18.42
N VAL A 784 45.41 -20.81 -19.09
CA VAL A 784 45.17 -19.85 -20.16
C VAL A 784 45.98 -20.20 -21.41
N LEU A 785 45.52 -19.77 -22.58
CA LEU A 785 46.28 -19.97 -23.83
C LEU A 785 47.44 -18.98 -23.97
N TYR A 786 47.29 -17.80 -23.35
CA TYR A 786 48.30 -16.75 -23.23
C TYR A 786 47.96 -15.95 -21.96
N ILE A 787 48.95 -15.35 -21.32
CA ILE A 787 48.69 -14.46 -20.17
C ILE A 787 47.90 -13.24 -20.68
N PRO A 788 46.72 -12.91 -20.13
CA PRO A 788 45.96 -11.73 -20.55
C PRO A 788 46.64 -10.43 -20.08
N GLY A 789 46.16 -9.26 -20.52
CA GLY A 789 46.68 -7.94 -20.11
C GLY A 789 48.14 -7.65 -20.53
N ILE A 790 48.53 -6.37 -20.49
CA ILE A 790 49.96 -5.97 -20.63
C ILE A 790 50.62 -5.78 -19.25
N ASP A 791 49.79 -5.53 -18.26
CA ASP A 791 50.04 -5.07 -16.90
C ASP A 791 49.93 -6.18 -15.85
N ILE A 792 49.74 -7.44 -16.26
CA ILE A 792 49.76 -8.58 -15.33
C ILE A 792 51.16 -8.74 -14.75
N VAL A 793 51.24 -8.71 -13.42
CA VAL A 793 52.48 -8.89 -12.65
C VAL A 793 52.77 -10.37 -12.45
N ASP A 794 51.81 -11.11 -11.88
CA ASP A 794 51.97 -12.53 -11.57
C ASP A 794 50.63 -13.24 -11.27
N TRP A 795 50.69 -14.56 -11.03
CA TRP A 795 49.63 -15.33 -10.38
C TRP A 795 49.56 -15.07 -8.87
N VAL A 796 48.35 -15.12 -8.33
CA VAL A 796 48.03 -15.19 -6.89
C VAL A 796 47.05 -16.34 -6.63
N LEU A 797 47.07 -16.93 -5.43
CA LEU A 797 46.06 -17.89 -4.99
C LEU A 797 45.19 -17.23 -3.93
N LEU A 798 43.89 -17.16 -4.23
CA LEU A 798 42.86 -16.67 -3.33
C LEU A 798 42.29 -17.84 -2.55
N GLU A 799 42.09 -17.64 -1.26
CA GLU A 799 41.51 -18.63 -0.36
C GLU A 799 40.51 -17.94 0.56
N LEU A 800 39.28 -18.45 0.56
CA LEU A 800 38.22 -18.00 1.46
C LEU A 800 38.14 -18.92 2.66
N ARG A 801 38.16 -18.32 3.84
CA ARG A 801 37.94 -19.00 5.12
C ARG A 801 36.67 -18.46 5.75
N GLN A 802 35.76 -19.36 6.13
CA GLN A 802 34.53 -18.96 6.83
C GLN A 802 34.73 -19.16 8.33
N ALA A 803 34.85 -18.07 9.05
CA ALA A 803 35.09 -18.12 10.48
C ALA A 803 34.36 -16.97 11.17
N PRO A 804 33.93 -17.15 12.42
CA PRO A 804 33.26 -16.08 13.16
C PRO A 804 34.21 -14.92 13.53
N TYR A 805 35.51 -15.20 13.66
CA TYR A 805 36.55 -14.18 13.87
C TYR A 805 37.81 -14.54 13.09
N VAL A 806 38.63 -13.53 12.82
CA VAL A 806 39.89 -13.64 12.08
C VAL A 806 40.84 -14.65 12.73
N ASP A 807 40.86 -14.72 14.06
CA ASP A 807 41.63 -15.69 14.84
C ASP A 807 41.27 -17.15 14.50
N TYR A 808 40.00 -17.41 14.18
CA TYR A 808 39.47 -18.74 13.85
C TYR A 808 39.51 -19.04 12.34
N ALA A 809 39.96 -18.10 11.52
CA ALA A 809 40.19 -18.29 10.09
C ALA A 809 41.43 -19.17 9.87
N THR A 810 41.37 -20.43 10.30
CA THR A 810 42.43 -21.44 10.24
C THR A 810 42.32 -22.31 8.98
N ASN A 811 43.28 -23.21 8.74
CA ASN A 811 43.22 -24.14 7.61
C ASN A 811 41.97 -25.05 7.62
N ALA A 812 41.34 -25.26 8.78
CA ALA A 812 40.14 -26.07 8.91
C ALA A 812 38.86 -25.37 8.40
N THR A 813 38.90 -24.04 8.24
CA THR A 813 37.74 -23.23 7.85
C THR A 813 37.76 -22.80 6.39
N ILE A 814 38.66 -23.37 5.57
CA ILE A 814 38.73 -23.10 4.13
C ILE A 814 37.44 -23.60 3.46
N VAL A 815 36.71 -22.69 2.80
CA VAL A 815 35.47 -22.99 2.08
C VAL A 815 35.64 -22.93 0.56
N ALA A 816 36.56 -22.11 0.05
CA ALA A 816 36.88 -22.07 -1.37
C ALA A 816 38.30 -21.59 -1.66
N ARG A 817 38.82 -21.97 -2.83
CA ARG A 817 40.12 -21.54 -3.33
C ARG A 817 40.08 -21.36 -4.84
N GLN A 818 40.73 -20.32 -5.33
CA GLN A 818 40.81 -20.00 -6.75
C GLN A 818 42.12 -19.28 -7.10
N ALA A 819 42.79 -19.70 -8.19
CA ALA A 819 43.94 -18.97 -8.72
C ALA A 819 43.49 -17.80 -9.60
N ALA A 820 44.18 -16.66 -9.49
CA ALA A 820 43.86 -15.42 -10.18
C ALA A 820 45.14 -14.67 -10.60
N PHE A 821 45.01 -13.59 -11.35
CA PHE A 821 46.13 -12.71 -11.72
C PHE A 821 46.09 -11.42 -10.91
N VAL A 822 47.25 -10.89 -10.56
CA VAL A 822 47.39 -9.53 -10.01
C VAL A 822 48.01 -8.59 -11.04
N LYS A 823 47.42 -7.40 -11.20
CA LYS A 823 47.84 -6.34 -12.13
C LYS A 823 48.83 -5.37 -11.48
N ALA A 824 49.45 -4.52 -12.30
CA ALA A 824 50.43 -3.52 -11.87
C ALA A 824 49.88 -2.49 -10.86
N ASP A 825 48.58 -2.19 -10.95
CA ASP A 825 47.84 -1.32 -10.02
C ASP A 825 47.37 -2.04 -8.74
N GLY A 826 47.65 -3.33 -8.60
CA GLY A 826 47.27 -4.16 -7.46
C GLY A 826 45.90 -4.83 -7.56
N GLU A 827 45.11 -4.53 -8.60
CA GLU A 827 43.82 -5.17 -8.81
C GLU A 827 44.00 -6.67 -9.12
N VAL A 828 43.22 -7.52 -8.47
CA VAL A 828 43.17 -8.96 -8.74
C VAL A 828 42.02 -9.28 -9.69
N VAL A 829 42.34 -9.97 -10.78
CA VAL A 829 41.40 -10.31 -11.86
C VAL A 829 41.40 -11.82 -12.14
N ALA A 830 40.28 -12.30 -12.66
CA ALA A 830 40.11 -13.67 -13.11
C ALA A 830 41.04 -14.01 -14.28
N ILE A 831 41.00 -15.26 -14.74
CA ILE A 831 41.89 -15.77 -15.80
C ILE A 831 41.69 -15.11 -17.17
N ASP A 832 40.61 -14.34 -17.37
CA ASP A 832 40.41 -13.51 -18.56
C ASP A 832 41.21 -12.21 -18.53
N GLY A 833 41.76 -11.84 -17.37
CA GLY A 833 42.51 -10.62 -17.11
C GLY A 833 41.67 -9.35 -17.10
N LEU A 834 40.34 -9.47 -17.00
CA LEU A 834 39.40 -8.34 -17.06
C LEU A 834 38.35 -8.39 -15.96
N SER A 835 37.72 -9.54 -15.73
CA SER A 835 36.64 -9.67 -14.73
C SER A 835 37.19 -9.95 -13.35
N TRP A 836 36.40 -9.65 -12.32
CA TRP A 836 36.69 -10.07 -10.95
C TRP A 836 36.55 -11.59 -10.80
N PRO A 837 37.36 -12.25 -9.94
CA PRO A 837 37.19 -13.66 -9.60
C PRO A 837 35.79 -13.97 -9.06
N ARG A 838 35.19 -15.11 -9.45
CA ARG A 838 33.85 -15.53 -9.03
C ARG A 838 33.88 -16.80 -8.20
N PHE A 839 33.28 -16.77 -7.02
CA PHE A 839 33.12 -17.92 -6.13
C PHE A 839 31.69 -18.47 -6.18
N ASP A 840 31.55 -19.79 -6.38
CA ASP A 840 30.28 -20.51 -6.36
C ASP A 840 29.84 -20.88 -4.93
N LEU A 841 29.74 -19.86 -4.08
CA LEU A 841 29.27 -19.94 -2.70
C LEU A 841 28.25 -18.82 -2.43
N PRO A 842 27.30 -19.00 -1.49
CA PRO A 842 26.45 -17.90 -1.06
C PRO A 842 27.29 -16.77 -0.43
N PRO A 843 26.96 -15.48 -0.65
CA PRO A 843 27.61 -14.38 0.07
C PRO A 843 27.45 -14.55 1.59
N SER A 844 28.50 -14.30 2.35
CA SER A 844 28.50 -14.38 3.82
C SER A 844 29.33 -13.24 4.41
N ASP A 845 28.85 -12.68 5.51
CA ASP A 845 29.55 -11.63 6.29
C ASP A 845 30.66 -12.22 7.19
N ASP A 846 30.90 -13.53 7.12
CA ASP A 846 31.91 -14.27 7.92
C ASP A 846 33.09 -14.78 7.08
N TYR A 847 33.21 -14.30 5.84
CA TYR A 847 34.31 -14.69 4.96
C TYR A 847 35.55 -13.83 5.19
N TYR A 848 36.66 -14.49 5.49
CA TYR A 848 37.99 -13.91 5.53
C TYR A 848 38.78 -14.28 4.29
N LEU A 849 39.50 -13.32 3.74
CA LEU A 849 40.28 -13.47 2.52
C LEU A 849 41.75 -13.70 2.85
N VAL A 850 42.28 -14.81 2.37
CA VAL A 850 43.72 -15.11 2.35
C VAL A 850 44.25 -14.95 0.93
N VAL A 851 45.36 -14.24 0.81
CA VAL A 851 46.10 -14.09 -0.46
C VAL A 851 47.47 -14.73 -0.32
N TRP A 852 47.71 -15.74 -1.14
CA TRP A 852 48.98 -16.45 -1.24
C TRP A 852 49.74 -16.04 -2.49
N HIS A 853 51.03 -15.76 -2.32
CA HIS A 853 51.98 -15.61 -3.42
C HIS A 853 53.16 -16.56 -3.23
N ARG A 854 53.81 -16.92 -4.33
CA ARG A 854 54.92 -17.89 -4.31
C ARG A 854 56.21 -17.40 -3.65
N ASN A 855 56.41 -16.08 -3.56
CA ASN A 855 57.67 -15.45 -3.10
C ASN A 855 57.47 -14.39 -2.02
N HIS A 856 56.24 -14.20 -1.58
CA HIS A 856 55.85 -13.25 -0.55
C HIS A 856 55.12 -14.00 0.56
N LEU A 857 55.21 -13.49 1.79
CA LEU A 857 54.46 -14.02 2.91
C LEU A 857 52.96 -13.93 2.63
N GLY A 858 52.24 -15.01 2.91
CA GLY A 858 50.79 -15.02 2.83
C GLY A 858 50.17 -14.02 3.81
N ILE A 859 49.08 -13.38 3.38
CA ILE A 859 48.35 -12.37 4.16
C ILE A 859 46.89 -12.80 4.38
N LEU A 860 46.29 -12.32 5.47
CA LEU A 860 44.89 -12.53 5.85
C LEU A 860 44.23 -11.19 6.15
N SER A 861 42.99 -11.01 5.67
CA SER A 861 42.16 -9.86 6.00
C SER A 861 41.93 -9.74 7.51
N SER A 862 42.03 -8.53 8.07
CA SER A 862 41.83 -8.30 9.51
C SER A 862 40.37 -8.39 9.95
N ILE A 863 39.46 -8.16 9.01
CA ILE A 863 38.01 -8.20 9.17
C ILE A 863 37.41 -9.03 8.02
N PRO A 864 36.14 -9.46 8.14
CA PRO A 864 35.47 -10.13 7.03
C PRO A 864 35.39 -9.23 5.79
N ILE A 865 35.40 -9.85 4.61
CA ILE A 865 35.25 -9.13 3.34
C ILE A 865 33.87 -8.46 3.28
N THR A 866 33.83 -7.24 2.75
CA THR A 866 32.63 -6.40 2.84
C THR A 866 31.72 -6.62 1.64
N LYS A 867 30.42 -6.81 1.86
CA LYS A 867 29.43 -6.86 0.80
C LYS A 867 29.19 -5.47 0.19
N VAL A 868 29.39 -5.34 -1.12
CA VAL A 868 29.15 -4.12 -1.90
C VAL A 868 28.26 -4.47 -3.09
N GLU A 869 26.98 -4.10 -3.02
CA GLU A 869 25.96 -4.42 -4.03
C GLU A 869 25.87 -5.94 -4.32
N GLN A 870 26.26 -6.37 -5.54
CA GLN A 870 26.30 -7.78 -5.99
C GLN A 870 27.71 -8.40 -5.94
N SER A 871 28.64 -7.78 -5.21
CA SER A 871 30.04 -8.22 -5.09
C SER A 871 30.52 -8.18 -3.63
N MET A 872 31.63 -8.86 -3.35
CA MET A 872 32.35 -8.74 -2.07
C MET A 872 33.68 -8.02 -2.37
N SER A 873 34.06 -7.03 -1.56
CA SER A 873 35.24 -6.19 -1.79
C SER A 873 36.19 -6.19 -0.59
N TYR A 874 37.50 -6.15 -0.86
CA TYR A 874 38.55 -5.96 0.14
C TYR A 874 39.82 -5.32 -0.43
N ASP A 875 40.31 -4.25 0.20
CA ASP A 875 41.50 -3.50 -0.24
C ASP A 875 42.60 -3.51 0.83
N PHE A 876 43.65 -4.30 0.59
CA PHE A 876 44.81 -4.44 1.47
C PHE A 876 45.76 -3.23 1.43
N THR A 877 45.59 -2.26 0.53
CA THR A 877 46.59 -1.22 0.31
C THR A 877 46.41 0.01 1.20
N THR A 878 45.25 0.14 1.83
CA THR A 878 44.80 1.36 2.52
C THR A 878 45.41 1.59 3.90
N GLY A 879 45.95 0.55 4.54
CA GLY A 879 46.55 0.68 5.87
C GLY A 879 47.01 -0.65 6.46
N PRO A 880 47.83 -0.61 7.54
CA PRO A 880 48.24 -1.83 8.22
C PRO A 880 47.05 -2.55 8.87
N GLU A 881 45.99 -1.83 9.24
CA GLU A 881 44.79 -2.39 9.85
C GLU A 881 44.00 -3.31 8.93
N GLN A 882 44.31 -3.39 7.62
CA GLN A 882 43.71 -4.34 6.69
C GLN A 882 44.30 -5.76 6.81
N TYR A 883 45.41 -5.90 7.53
CA TYR A 883 46.12 -7.15 7.69
C TYR A 883 45.93 -7.65 9.12
N TYR A 884 45.67 -8.95 9.26
CA TYR A 884 45.68 -9.58 10.57
C TYR A 884 47.04 -9.41 11.27
N HIS A 885 47.02 -9.05 12.56
CA HIS A 885 48.17 -8.56 13.35
C HIS A 885 48.86 -7.27 12.84
N GLY A 886 48.24 -6.54 11.91
CA GLY A 886 48.63 -5.20 11.53
C GLY A 886 50.05 -5.09 10.98
N LEU A 887 50.90 -4.31 11.65
CA LEU A 887 52.30 -4.06 11.28
C LEU A 887 53.18 -5.32 11.18
N GLN A 888 52.74 -6.45 11.74
CA GLN A 888 53.46 -7.72 11.67
C GLN A 888 53.14 -8.50 10.38
N GLY A 889 51.93 -8.32 9.84
CA GLY A 889 51.46 -8.99 8.61
C GLY A 889 51.66 -8.18 7.33
N ALA A 890 52.14 -6.93 7.44
CA ALA A 890 52.18 -5.99 6.33
C ALA A 890 53.44 -5.13 6.34
N LYS A 891 53.75 -4.52 5.18
CA LYS A 891 54.82 -3.53 5.06
C LYS A 891 54.33 -2.26 4.36
N GLU A 892 54.70 -1.11 4.90
CA GLU A 892 54.50 0.17 4.21
C GLU A 892 55.54 0.29 3.07
N LEU A 893 55.05 0.25 1.83
CA LEU A 893 55.88 0.29 0.62
C LEU A 893 56.21 1.72 0.20
N ALA A 894 55.25 2.62 0.38
CA ALA A 894 55.35 4.07 0.24
C ALA A 894 54.36 4.71 1.24
N PRO A 895 54.49 6.01 1.56
CA PRO A 895 53.58 6.67 2.50
C PRO A 895 52.10 6.41 2.15
N GLY A 896 51.40 5.65 2.99
CA GLY A 896 49.98 5.30 2.80
C GLY A 896 49.69 4.19 1.78
N ILE A 897 50.70 3.45 1.31
CA ILE A 897 50.53 2.26 0.46
C ILE A 897 51.16 1.06 1.17
N TRP A 898 50.33 0.06 1.46
CA TRP A 898 50.72 -1.16 2.16
C TRP A 898 50.69 -2.37 1.23
N GLY A 899 51.54 -3.36 1.50
CA GLY A 899 51.60 -4.57 0.69
C GLY A 899 52.25 -5.77 1.37
N MET A 900 52.25 -6.87 0.64
CA MET A 900 52.83 -8.16 1.03
C MET A 900 54.35 -8.06 1.15
N ILE A 901 54.89 -8.68 2.20
CA ILE A 901 56.32 -8.72 2.49
C ILE A 901 57.00 -9.76 1.60
N ALA A 902 58.08 -9.37 0.90
CA ALA A 902 58.80 -10.27 0.01
C ALA A 902 59.79 -11.19 0.74
N ALA A 903 60.24 -12.23 0.01
CA ALA A 903 61.35 -13.13 0.33
C ALA A 903 61.04 -14.38 1.18
N ASP A 904 59.79 -14.85 1.19
CA ASP A 904 59.48 -16.24 1.54
C ASP A 904 59.73 -17.12 0.30
N LEU A 905 60.96 -17.59 0.15
CA LEU A 905 61.44 -18.21 -1.11
C LEU A 905 61.20 -19.73 -1.13
N ASN A 906 60.86 -20.33 0.00
CA ASN A 906 60.50 -21.74 0.12
C ASN A 906 58.99 -21.96 0.36
N GLY A 907 58.23 -20.88 0.63
CA GLY A 907 56.79 -20.89 0.88
C GLY A 907 56.40 -21.36 2.28
N ASP A 908 57.34 -21.46 3.23
CA ASP A 908 57.10 -22.00 4.57
C ASP A 908 56.46 -21.00 5.53
N GLY A 909 56.17 -19.78 5.07
CA GLY A 909 55.55 -18.73 5.86
C GLY A 909 56.54 -17.99 6.75
N THR A 910 57.85 -18.20 6.64
CA THR A 910 58.85 -17.48 7.43
C THR A 910 60.02 -17.02 6.57
N VAL A 911 60.52 -15.80 6.79
CA VAL A 911 61.70 -15.27 6.07
C VAL A 911 62.94 -15.43 6.93
N ASN A 912 63.76 -16.44 6.63
CA ASN A 912 64.93 -16.80 7.42
C ASN A 912 66.12 -17.34 6.59
N ASP A 913 67.16 -17.88 7.24
CA ASP A 913 68.35 -18.41 6.55
C ASP A 913 68.07 -19.66 5.69
N THR A 914 66.94 -20.32 5.91
CA THR A 914 66.42 -21.44 5.10
C THR A 914 66.02 -20.94 3.72
N ASP A 915 65.36 -19.80 3.58
CA ASP A 915 65.06 -19.18 2.27
C ASP A 915 66.32 -18.92 1.46
N LYS A 916 67.42 -18.60 2.13
CA LYS A 916 68.70 -18.42 1.47
C LYS A 916 69.32 -19.75 1.06
N THR A 917 69.27 -20.77 1.90
CA THR A 917 69.96 -22.05 1.68
C THR A 917 69.18 -23.03 0.81
N ALA A 918 67.86 -23.09 0.98
CA ALA A 918 66.90 -23.91 0.26
C ALA A 918 66.18 -23.17 -0.89
N GLY A 919 66.20 -21.84 -0.91
CA GLY A 919 65.72 -21.02 -2.04
C GLY A 919 66.88 -20.40 -2.82
N TRP A 920 67.33 -19.21 -2.39
CA TRP A 920 68.22 -18.34 -3.17
C TRP A 920 69.51 -19.01 -3.68
N ASN A 921 70.20 -19.80 -2.86
CA ASN A 921 71.45 -20.48 -3.26
C ASN A 921 71.24 -21.47 -4.42
N ILE A 922 70.03 -22.01 -4.58
CA ILE A 922 69.70 -22.95 -5.66
C ILE A 922 69.62 -22.20 -6.99
N ASP A 923 69.08 -20.99 -6.99
CA ASP A 923 68.74 -20.22 -8.19
C ASP A 923 69.64 -19.02 -8.46
N ALA A 924 70.57 -18.69 -7.55
CA ALA A 924 71.48 -17.56 -7.69
C ALA A 924 72.21 -17.57 -9.05
N GLY A 925 71.98 -16.51 -9.84
CA GLY A 925 72.54 -16.32 -11.18
C GLY A 925 71.72 -16.94 -12.32
N LYS A 926 70.58 -17.56 -12.04
CA LYS A 926 69.63 -18.06 -13.06
C LYS A 926 68.64 -16.98 -13.46
N SER A 927 67.86 -17.26 -14.50
CA SER A 927 66.80 -16.39 -15.00
C SER A 927 65.59 -17.22 -15.40
N GLY A 928 64.39 -16.69 -15.24
CA GLY A 928 63.13 -17.40 -15.47
C GLY A 928 62.10 -17.15 -14.37
N TYR A 929 61.03 -17.94 -14.39
CA TYR A 929 59.99 -17.93 -13.36
C TYR A 929 60.42 -18.79 -12.17
N LEU A 930 61.19 -18.20 -11.26
CA LEU A 930 61.87 -18.92 -10.18
C LEU A 930 61.37 -18.47 -8.80
N PHE A 931 61.39 -19.38 -7.82
CA PHE A 931 60.96 -19.09 -6.46
C PHE A 931 61.91 -18.12 -5.71
N SER A 932 63.11 -17.91 -6.23
CA SER A 932 64.10 -17.04 -5.58
C SER A 932 64.12 -15.61 -6.13
N ASP A 933 63.30 -15.32 -7.13
CA ASP A 933 63.18 -14.00 -7.77
C ASP A 933 62.24 -13.10 -6.97
N ALA A 934 62.69 -12.63 -5.80
CA ALA A 934 61.86 -11.86 -4.87
C ALA A 934 61.33 -10.55 -5.48
N ASN A 935 62.06 -9.94 -6.42
CA ASN A 935 61.66 -8.67 -7.04
C ASN A 935 60.88 -8.81 -8.36
N LEU A 936 60.69 -10.05 -8.83
CA LEU A 936 59.96 -10.41 -10.05
C LEU A 936 60.53 -9.76 -11.33
N ASP A 937 61.85 -9.59 -11.44
CA ASP A 937 62.54 -9.07 -12.63
C ASP A 937 63.02 -10.16 -13.61
N ALA A 938 62.63 -11.41 -13.37
CA ALA A 938 63.04 -12.62 -14.06
C ALA A 938 64.51 -13.02 -13.81
N HIS A 939 65.21 -12.42 -12.84
CA HIS A 939 66.62 -12.70 -12.54
C HIS A 939 66.92 -12.83 -11.04
N THR A 940 67.12 -14.06 -10.56
CA THR A 940 67.60 -14.28 -9.19
C THR A 940 69.07 -13.86 -9.03
N ASN A 941 69.33 -12.76 -8.33
CA ASN A 941 70.66 -12.21 -8.13
C ASN A 941 70.88 -11.64 -6.71
N ASN A 942 71.99 -10.94 -6.48
CA ASN A 942 72.28 -10.38 -5.15
C ASN A 942 71.30 -9.29 -4.73
N ARG A 943 70.54 -8.70 -5.66
CA ARG A 943 69.49 -7.72 -5.38
C ARG A 943 68.36 -8.36 -4.57
N ASP A 944 67.85 -9.52 -5.00
CA ASP A 944 66.77 -10.25 -4.30
C ASP A 944 67.14 -10.55 -2.86
N LYS A 945 68.37 -11.04 -2.66
CA LYS A 945 68.90 -11.34 -1.33
C LYS A 945 69.14 -10.09 -0.48
N ASN A 946 69.77 -9.06 -1.03
CA ASN A 946 70.20 -7.92 -0.24
C ASN A 946 69.09 -6.90 0.03
N GLN A 947 68.10 -6.79 -0.87
CA GLN A 947 67.00 -5.84 -0.73
C GLN A 947 65.80 -6.41 0.00
N PHE A 948 65.54 -7.72 -0.13
CA PHE A 948 64.34 -8.34 0.45
C PHE A 948 64.71 -9.37 1.51
N LEU A 949 65.44 -10.43 1.17
CA LEU A 949 65.72 -11.53 2.12
C LEU A 949 66.40 -11.06 3.42
N TYR A 950 67.47 -10.27 3.33
CA TYR A 950 68.14 -9.76 4.54
C TYR A 950 67.37 -8.63 5.23
N LEU A 951 66.55 -7.87 4.50
CA LEU A 951 65.81 -6.75 5.06
C LEU A 951 64.59 -7.24 5.86
N ASN A 952 63.94 -8.29 5.36
CA ASN A 952 62.75 -8.90 5.93
C ASN A 952 63.07 -10.13 6.79
N ALA A 953 64.34 -10.35 7.13
CA ALA A 953 64.74 -11.47 7.97
C ALA A 953 64.01 -11.40 9.32
N SER A 954 63.43 -12.54 9.74
CA SER A 954 62.60 -12.70 10.95
C SER A 954 61.14 -12.24 10.82
N MET A 955 60.69 -11.86 9.62
CA MET A 955 59.25 -11.70 9.35
C MET A 955 58.61 -13.08 9.12
N GLU A 956 57.36 -13.23 9.54
CA GLU A 956 56.58 -14.46 9.39
C GLU A 956 55.14 -14.13 9.00
N SER A 957 54.48 -15.06 8.31
CA SER A 957 53.07 -14.94 7.96
C SER A 957 52.24 -14.97 9.24
N GLN A 958 51.21 -14.11 9.29
CA GLN A 958 50.32 -14.01 10.43
C GLN A 958 49.07 -14.89 10.28
N ILE A 959 48.94 -15.62 9.16
CA ILE A 959 47.78 -16.47 8.90
C ILE A 959 47.69 -17.55 10.01
N PRO A 960 46.58 -17.65 10.76
CA PRO A 960 46.44 -18.65 11.80
C PRO A 960 46.51 -20.06 11.22
N ASP A 961 47.46 -20.86 11.71
CA ASP A 961 47.50 -22.29 11.45
C ASP A 961 46.64 -23.08 12.44
N ASN A 962 46.51 -22.58 13.68
CA ASN A 962 45.61 -23.07 14.74
C ASN A 962 45.38 -21.96 15.79
N TYR A 963 44.13 -21.71 16.19
CA TYR A 963 43.81 -20.85 17.34
C TYR A 963 43.35 -21.68 18.54
N GLN A 964 43.96 -21.43 19.70
CA GLN A 964 43.52 -21.97 20.98
C GLN A 964 42.85 -20.86 21.80
N PHE A 965 41.53 -20.91 21.87
CA PHE A 965 40.74 -20.17 22.86
C PHE A 965 41.23 -20.53 24.26
N ASN A 966 41.56 -19.52 25.08
CA ASN A 966 41.90 -19.69 26.49
C ASN A 966 40.68 -19.39 27.36
N CYS A 967 40.34 -20.30 28.26
CA CYS A 967 39.23 -20.09 29.19
C CYS A 967 39.46 -18.90 30.12
N GLY A 968 38.39 -18.14 30.42
CA GLY A 968 38.44 -16.92 31.23
C GLY A 968 38.34 -15.62 30.41
N GLU A 969 38.53 -15.70 29.10
CA GLU A 969 38.25 -14.59 28.18
C GLU A 969 36.74 -14.56 27.83
N PRO A 970 36.12 -13.38 27.61
CA PRO A 970 34.74 -13.30 27.15
C PRO A 970 34.55 -13.99 25.79
N LEU A 971 33.56 -14.87 25.69
CA LEU A 971 33.12 -15.50 24.47
C LEU A 971 32.12 -14.60 23.74
N TYR A 972 32.53 -13.94 22.67
CA TYR A 972 31.60 -13.25 21.79
C TYR A 972 30.85 -14.27 20.91
N ASP A 973 29.52 -14.17 20.88
CA ASP A 973 28.63 -14.94 20.01
C ASP A 973 28.05 -14.01 18.95
N TYR A 974 28.51 -14.17 17.70
CA TYR A 974 28.10 -13.35 16.58
C TYR A 974 26.62 -13.56 16.20
N ARG A 975 26.02 -14.69 16.60
CA ARG A 975 24.64 -15.05 16.23
C ARG A 975 23.61 -14.20 16.95
N ASP A 976 23.96 -13.62 18.11
CA ASP A 976 23.12 -12.68 18.86
C ASP A 976 23.81 -11.35 19.19
N GLY A 977 25.06 -11.18 18.73
CA GLY A 977 25.85 -9.97 18.93
C GLY A 977 26.23 -9.72 20.39
N ARG A 978 26.28 -10.76 21.25
CA ARG A 978 26.59 -10.63 22.68
C ARG A 978 27.93 -11.25 23.06
N SER A 979 28.59 -10.66 24.05
CA SER A 979 29.73 -11.29 24.73
C SER A 979 29.28 -11.94 26.02
N TYR A 980 29.56 -13.23 26.17
CA TYR A 980 29.30 -14.03 27.35
C TYR A 980 30.58 -14.22 28.16
N ALA A 981 30.55 -13.98 29.46
CA ALA A 981 31.67 -14.31 30.33
C ALA A 981 31.93 -15.83 30.36
N THR A 982 33.19 -16.25 30.46
CA THR A 982 33.61 -17.65 30.62
C THR A 982 34.49 -17.83 31.84
N VAL A 983 34.52 -19.03 32.40
CA VAL A 983 35.27 -19.35 33.62
C VAL A 983 35.83 -20.76 33.57
N GLN A 984 37.08 -20.91 34.02
CA GLN A 984 37.75 -22.20 34.17
C GLN A 984 37.43 -22.77 35.55
N ILE A 985 36.77 -23.94 35.60
CA ILE A 985 36.45 -24.64 36.84
C ILE A 985 37.00 -26.06 36.75
N GLY A 986 38.03 -26.36 37.55
CA GLY A 986 38.82 -27.58 37.36
C GLY A 986 39.49 -27.57 35.98
N GLU A 987 39.31 -28.66 35.23
CA GLU A 987 39.81 -28.80 33.85
C GLU A 987 38.78 -28.34 32.81
N GLN A 988 37.55 -28.00 33.22
CA GLN A 988 36.45 -27.61 32.33
C GLN A 988 36.35 -26.10 32.14
N CYS A 989 36.02 -25.67 30.92
CA CYS A 989 35.69 -24.28 30.63
C CYS A 989 34.19 -24.07 30.46
N TRP A 990 33.58 -23.22 31.29
CA TRP A 990 32.14 -23.00 31.34
C TRP A 990 31.76 -21.56 30.96
N MET A 991 30.59 -21.38 30.35
CA MET A 991 29.95 -20.06 30.32
C MET A 991 29.53 -19.65 31.74
N ALA A 992 29.87 -18.42 32.14
CA ALA A 992 29.48 -17.78 33.39
C ALA A 992 28.12 -17.05 33.30
N GLU A 993 27.54 -17.00 32.11
CA GLU A 993 26.20 -16.47 31.83
C GLU A 993 25.34 -17.48 31.05
N ASN A 994 24.02 -17.41 31.21
CA ASN A 994 23.09 -18.27 30.45
C ASN A 994 23.01 -17.79 28.99
N LEU A 995 22.99 -18.73 28.04
CA LEU A 995 22.84 -18.41 26.62
C LEU A 995 21.51 -17.69 26.33
N ASN A 996 21.54 -16.65 25.49
CA ASN A 996 20.40 -15.80 25.15
C ASN A 996 20.22 -15.61 23.62
N LEU A 997 20.48 -16.68 22.87
CA LEU A 997 20.38 -16.78 21.43
C LEU A 997 18.92 -17.01 20.98
N GLY A 998 18.53 -16.42 19.85
CA GLY A 998 17.25 -16.73 19.18
C GLY A 998 16.16 -15.66 19.32
N GLU A 999 15.13 -15.76 18.49
CA GLU A 999 13.92 -14.94 18.48
C GLU A 999 12.99 -15.33 19.64
N MET A 1000 12.42 -14.33 20.29
CA MET A 1000 11.51 -14.59 21.40
C MET A 1000 10.15 -15.05 20.87
N ILE A 1001 9.77 -16.28 21.21
CA ILE A 1001 8.43 -16.81 20.97
C ILE A 1001 7.64 -16.88 22.28
N CYS A 1002 6.33 -17.06 22.16
CA CYS A 1002 5.45 -17.04 23.31
C CYS A 1002 5.53 -18.37 24.06
N GLY A 1003 5.47 -18.33 25.39
CA GLY A 1003 5.62 -19.53 26.22
C GLY A 1003 4.60 -20.63 25.94
N VAL A 1004 3.48 -20.38 25.27
CA VAL A 1004 2.50 -21.40 24.86
C VAL A 1004 2.79 -22.05 23.51
N GLU A 1005 3.66 -21.43 22.72
CA GLU A 1005 4.13 -21.97 21.45
C GLU A 1005 5.23 -23.00 21.75
N ASP A 1006 5.48 -23.89 20.79
CA ASP A 1006 6.62 -24.81 20.80
C ASP A 1006 7.73 -24.24 19.93
N GLN A 1007 8.97 -24.50 20.31
CA GLN A 1007 10.12 -24.21 19.47
C GLN A 1007 10.18 -25.26 18.34
N SER A 1008 10.53 -24.83 17.13
CA SER A 1008 10.34 -25.56 15.89
C SER A 1008 11.58 -25.49 15.00
N ASP A 1009 11.86 -26.59 14.29
CA ASP A 1009 12.98 -26.68 13.35
C ASP A 1009 12.63 -25.95 12.04
N ASN A 1010 12.72 -24.61 12.07
CA ASN A 1010 12.38 -23.73 10.95
C ASN A 1010 13.59 -22.90 10.45
N GLY A 1011 14.79 -23.20 10.93
CA GLY A 1011 16.01 -22.47 10.61
C GLY A 1011 16.20 -21.15 11.38
N ILE A 1012 15.29 -20.80 12.27
CA ILE A 1012 15.39 -19.66 13.19
C ILE A 1012 15.48 -20.22 14.60
N PHE A 1013 16.53 -19.87 15.33
CA PHE A 1013 16.60 -20.25 16.74
C PHE A 1013 15.56 -19.50 17.54
N GLU A 1014 14.85 -20.19 18.42
CA GLU A 1014 13.78 -19.61 19.21
C GLU A 1014 14.06 -19.74 20.70
N LYS A 1015 13.56 -18.79 21.48
CA LYS A 1015 13.70 -18.77 22.94
C LYS A 1015 12.43 -18.35 23.62
N TYR A 1016 12.24 -18.81 24.84
CA TYR A 1016 11.29 -18.18 25.75
C TYR A 1016 12.02 -17.21 26.67
N CYS A 1017 11.45 -16.03 26.83
CA CYS A 1017 11.80 -15.13 27.91
C CYS A 1017 10.82 -15.33 29.06
N TYR A 1018 11.32 -15.39 30.29
CA TYR A 1018 10.48 -15.68 31.45
C TYR A 1018 9.27 -14.73 31.50
N GLY A 1019 8.07 -15.28 31.61
CA GLY A 1019 6.82 -14.50 31.70
C GLY A 1019 6.40 -13.84 30.40
N ASN A 1020 6.96 -14.23 29.25
CA ASN A 1020 6.80 -13.53 27.96
C ASN A 1020 7.23 -12.06 28.04
N LEU A 1021 8.30 -11.77 28.79
CA LEU A 1021 8.86 -10.42 28.95
C LEU A 1021 10.31 -10.38 28.45
N ARG A 1022 10.57 -9.61 27.38
CA ARG A 1022 11.90 -9.53 26.74
C ARG A 1022 13.01 -9.10 27.71
N GLU A 1023 12.70 -8.18 28.62
CA GLU A 1023 13.62 -7.72 29.69
C GLU A 1023 14.15 -8.84 30.59
N TYR A 1024 13.41 -9.95 30.73
CA TYR A 1024 13.85 -11.08 31.55
C TYR A 1024 14.82 -12.00 30.81
N CYS A 1025 14.79 -12.04 29.48
CA CYS A 1025 15.88 -12.66 28.72
C CYS A 1025 17.18 -11.90 28.96
N ASP A 1026 17.17 -10.56 28.93
CA ASP A 1026 18.37 -9.76 29.11
C ASP A 1026 19.02 -9.97 30.49
N THR A 1027 18.22 -10.31 31.50
CA THR A 1027 18.71 -10.55 32.86
C THR A 1027 19.05 -12.02 33.13
N PHE A 1028 18.25 -12.98 32.66
CA PHE A 1028 18.33 -14.39 33.06
C PHE A 1028 18.75 -15.34 31.94
N GLY A 1029 18.94 -14.83 30.71
CA GLY A 1029 19.14 -15.63 29.51
C GLY A 1029 17.85 -16.26 28.97
N GLY A 1030 17.99 -16.97 27.85
CA GLY A 1030 16.88 -17.68 27.20
C GLY A 1030 16.54 -19.01 27.88
N LEU A 1031 15.29 -19.44 27.73
CA LEU A 1031 14.83 -20.77 28.07
C LEU A 1031 14.52 -21.54 26.79
N TYR A 1032 15.03 -22.76 26.68
CA TYR A 1032 14.95 -23.57 25.46
C TYR A 1032 14.33 -24.93 25.75
N GLN A 1033 13.52 -25.44 24.83
CA GLN A 1033 13.15 -26.85 24.78
C GLN A 1033 14.37 -27.67 24.45
N TRP A 1034 14.41 -28.92 24.90
CA TRP A 1034 15.58 -29.77 24.75
C TRP A 1034 15.95 -30.00 23.28
N ASN A 1035 14.95 -30.19 22.41
CA ASN A 1035 15.20 -30.41 20.98
C ASN A 1035 15.81 -29.15 20.33
N GLU A 1036 15.23 -27.98 20.58
CA GLU A 1036 15.76 -26.70 20.12
C GLU A 1036 17.19 -26.49 20.62
N MET A 1037 17.40 -26.68 21.92
CA MET A 1037 18.72 -26.58 22.56
C MET A 1037 19.75 -27.53 21.94
N MET A 1038 19.36 -28.76 21.60
CA MET A 1038 20.22 -29.73 20.92
C MET A 1038 20.37 -29.43 19.43
N ALA A 1039 19.76 -28.36 18.90
CA ALA A 1039 19.61 -28.11 17.47
C ALA A 1039 19.18 -29.38 16.73
N TYR A 1040 18.23 -30.10 17.34
CA TYR A 1040 17.65 -31.37 16.89
C TYR A 1040 18.67 -32.52 16.70
N ALA A 1041 19.87 -32.40 17.26
CA ALA A 1041 20.85 -33.48 17.30
C ALA A 1041 20.40 -34.63 18.23
N LEU A 1042 20.70 -35.87 17.81
CA LEU A 1042 20.33 -37.09 18.54
C LEU A 1042 21.48 -37.69 19.35
N ILE A 1043 22.61 -36.98 19.45
CA ILE A 1043 23.82 -37.47 20.11
C ILE A 1043 24.15 -36.57 21.31
N SER A 1044 24.51 -37.19 22.43
CA SER A 1044 25.03 -36.46 23.61
C SER A 1044 26.34 -35.75 23.25
N GLU A 1045 26.65 -34.69 23.99
CA GLU A 1045 27.80 -33.80 23.76
C GLU A 1045 27.80 -33.14 22.36
N SER A 1046 26.64 -33.08 21.69
CA SER A 1046 26.52 -32.31 20.46
C SER A 1046 26.72 -30.81 20.73
N GLN A 1047 27.21 -30.08 19.72
CA GLN A 1047 27.27 -28.63 19.78
C GLN A 1047 25.90 -28.02 20.14
N GLY A 1048 24.81 -28.56 19.60
CA GLY A 1048 23.48 -27.97 19.74
C GLY A 1048 23.47 -26.48 19.36
N ILE A 1049 22.77 -25.67 20.14
CA ILE A 1049 22.74 -24.20 19.97
C ILE A 1049 23.95 -23.50 20.58
N CYS A 1050 24.90 -24.23 21.16
CA CYS A 1050 26.12 -23.63 21.68
C CYS A 1050 26.98 -23.03 20.56
N PRO A 1051 27.80 -22.02 20.90
CA PRO A 1051 28.76 -21.45 19.96
C PRO A 1051 29.70 -22.50 19.39
N GLN A 1052 30.23 -22.27 18.19
CA GLN A 1052 31.13 -23.22 17.54
C GLN A 1052 32.34 -23.56 18.44
N GLY A 1053 32.62 -24.86 18.59
CA GLY A 1053 33.69 -25.37 19.45
C GLY A 1053 33.34 -25.43 20.94
N TRP A 1054 32.09 -25.15 21.29
CA TRP A 1054 31.46 -25.42 22.57
C TRP A 1054 30.34 -26.45 22.38
N HIS A 1055 29.91 -27.14 23.43
CA HIS A 1055 28.82 -28.10 23.35
C HIS A 1055 27.82 -27.96 24.49
N VAL A 1056 26.64 -28.57 24.28
CA VAL A 1056 25.62 -28.69 25.32
C VAL A 1056 26.12 -29.69 26.37
N PRO A 1057 26.26 -29.31 27.65
CA PRO A 1057 26.89 -30.17 28.65
C PRO A 1057 26.19 -31.51 28.83
N SER A 1058 26.93 -32.60 28.96
CA SER A 1058 26.39 -33.92 29.32
C SER A 1058 26.20 -34.05 30.84
N ASP A 1059 25.60 -35.16 31.30
CA ASP A 1059 25.53 -35.47 32.73
C ASP A 1059 26.91 -35.72 33.33
N ALA A 1060 27.86 -36.22 32.51
CA ALA A 1060 29.23 -36.39 32.92
C ALA A 1060 29.90 -35.02 33.14
N ASP A 1061 29.68 -34.07 32.22
CA ASP A 1061 30.20 -32.71 32.34
C ASP A 1061 29.67 -32.03 33.61
N TRP A 1062 28.35 -32.10 33.84
CA TRP A 1062 27.74 -31.56 35.06
C TRP A 1062 28.29 -32.23 36.32
N CYS A 1063 28.52 -33.55 36.30
CA CYS A 1063 29.05 -34.20 37.49
C CYS A 1063 30.47 -33.73 37.84
N GLU A 1064 31.34 -33.55 36.85
CA GLU A 1064 32.71 -33.06 37.09
C GLU A 1064 32.71 -31.66 37.70
N LEU A 1065 31.88 -30.74 37.18
CA LEU A 1065 31.69 -29.41 37.75
C LEU A 1065 31.19 -29.48 39.20
N GLU A 1066 30.14 -30.28 39.44
CA GLU A 1066 29.50 -30.40 40.74
C GLU A 1066 30.44 -31.03 41.77
N ASP A 1067 31.20 -32.06 41.41
CA ASP A 1067 32.16 -32.74 42.29
C ASP A 1067 33.34 -31.84 42.63
N TYR A 1068 33.85 -31.08 41.64
CA TYR A 1068 34.88 -30.08 41.88
C TYR A 1068 34.40 -29.01 42.86
N ALA A 1069 33.18 -28.49 42.66
CA ALA A 1069 32.59 -27.51 43.55
C ALA A 1069 32.45 -28.07 44.98
N ASP A 1070 32.00 -29.31 45.16
CA ASP A 1070 31.80 -29.94 46.48
C ASP A 1070 33.07 -30.61 47.06
N ALA A 1071 34.26 -30.26 46.55
CA ALA A 1071 35.55 -30.79 46.98
C ALA A 1071 35.67 -32.33 46.96
N GLY A 1072 35.12 -32.98 45.94
CA GLY A 1072 35.25 -34.41 45.69
C GLY A 1072 34.23 -35.28 46.44
N SER A 1073 33.06 -34.74 46.79
CA SER A 1073 32.04 -35.41 47.60
C SER A 1073 30.72 -35.72 46.89
N ILE A 1074 30.65 -35.52 45.57
CA ILE A 1074 29.47 -35.84 44.76
C ILE A 1074 29.47 -37.32 44.34
N ASP A 1075 28.32 -37.99 44.52
CA ASP A 1075 28.03 -39.26 43.85
C ASP A 1075 27.32 -38.98 42.51
N CYS A 1076 28.01 -39.21 41.39
CA CYS A 1076 27.50 -38.94 40.05
C CYS A 1076 26.24 -39.75 39.68
N GLU A 1077 26.07 -40.91 40.31
CA GLU A 1077 24.95 -41.82 40.05
C GLU A 1077 23.72 -41.49 40.91
N GLU A 1078 23.86 -40.58 41.89
CA GLU A 1078 22.76 -40.18 42.77
C GLU A 1078 21.76 -39.31 42.00
N VAL A 1079 20.51 -39.79 41.91
CA VAL A 1079 19.37 -39.02 41.39
C VAL A 1079 18.68 -38.33 42.56
N GLY A 1080 18.42 -37.04 42.42
CA GLY A 1080 17.87 -36.20 43.48
C GLY A 1080 18.88 -35.20 44.02
N TRP A 1081 18.70 -34.78 45.27
CA TRP A 1081 19.58 -33.82 45.94
C TRP A 1081 20.88 -34.50 46.36
N LYS A 1082 22.00 -34.05 45.78
CA LYS A 1082 23.33 -34.61 46.01
C LYS A 1082 24.33 -33.53 46.38
N GLY A 1083 25.32 -33.94 47.16
CA GLY A 1083 26.35 -33.06 47.69
C GLY A 1083 25.99 -32.27 48.94
N SER A 1084 26.97 -31.62 49.53
CA SER A 1084 26.88 -30.88 50.79
C SER A 1084 26.63 -29.39 50.58
N ASP A 1085 27.42 -28.73 49.74
CA ASP A 1085 27.34 -27.29 49.48
C ASP A 1085 27.64 -26.87 48.02
N ALA A 1086 27.74 -27.81 47.07
CA ALA A 1086 27.94 -27.53 45.63
C ALA A 1086 27.01 -26.44 45.07
N GLY A 1087 25.71 -26.53 45.36
CA GLY A 1087 24.73 -25.54 44.92
C GLY A 1087 24.94 -24.17 45.57
N TYR A 1088 25.42 -24.10 46.81
CA TYR A 1088 25.80 -22.82 47.42
C TYR A 1088 27.00 -22.19 46.70
N ARG A 1089 27.97 -22.98 46.28
CA ARG A 1089 29.19 -22.50 45.62
C ARG A 1089 28.98 -22.05 44.17
N LEU A 1090 27.96 -22.57 43.49
CA LEU A 1090 27.66 -22.23 42.09
C LEU A 1090 26.60 -21.13 41.93
N LYS A 1091 25.74 -20.92 42.94
CA LYS A 1091 24.70 -19.88 42.91
C LYS A 1091 25.30 -18.48 43.03
N SER A 1092 24.70 -17.52 42.33
CA SER A 1092 25.03 -16.10 42.45
C SER A 1092 24.88 -15.56 43.88
N GLU A 1093 25.66 -14.52 44.22
CA GLU A 1093 25.64 -13.85 45.53
C GLU A 1093 24.35 -13.06 45.81
N SER A 1094 23.48 -12.86 44.80
CA SER A 1094 22.21 -12.14 44.92
C SER A 1094 21.12 -12.68 43.99
N GLY A 1095 19.87 -12.26 44.21
CA GLY A 1095 18.70 -12.59 43.38
C GLY A 1095 17.84 -13.76 43.87
N TRP A 1096 18.34 -14.58 44.82
CA TRP A 1096 17.62 -15.74 45.33
C TRP A 1096 16.69 -15.38 46.50
N LEU A 1097 15.51 -15.98 46.51
CA LEU A 1097 14.46 -15.73 47.51
C LEU A 1097 14.94 -16.03 48.94
N SER A 1098 14.43 -15.28 49.92
CA SER A 1098 14.65 -15.53 51.35
C SER A 1098 16.13 -15.54 51.80
N ASN A 1099 16.99 -14.73 51.16
CA ASN A 1099 18.45 -14.74 51.36
C ASN A 1099 19.10 -16.11 51.09
N GLY A 1100 18.50 -16.90 50.18
CA GLY A 1100 19.02 -18.19 49.73
C GLY A 1100 20.16 -18.12 48.72
N ASN A 1101 20.87 -16.98 48.70
CA ASN A 1101 21.97 -16.69 47.77
C ASN A 1101 23.14 -17.67 47.98
N GLY A 1102 23.94 -17.86 46.93
CA GLY A 1102 25.19 -18.61 46.99
C GLY A 1102 26.37 -17.77 47.45
N GLY A 1103 27.54 -18.42 47.54
CA GLY A 1103 28.84 -17.77 47.71
C GLY A 1103 29.55 -17.49 46.39
N ASP A 1104 29.11 -18.11 45.29
CA ASP A 1104 29.72 -18.00 43.96
C ASP A 1104 31.24 -18.23 43.95
N ASP A 1105 31.73 -19.18 44.76
CA ASP A 1105 33.15 -19.45 45.02
C ASP A 1105 33.99 -19.73 43.76
N HIS A 1106 33.34 -19.99 42.63
CA HIS A 1106 33.94 -20.38 41.35
C HIS A 1106 33.51 -19.49 40.17
N ASP A 1107 32.92 -18.31 40.44
CA ASP A 1107 32.48 -17.35 39.42
C ASP A 1107 31.53 -17.95 38.35
N PHE A 1108 30.76 -18.96 38.73
CA PHE A 1108 29.78 -19.60 37.84
C PHE A 1108 28.51 -18.74 37.73
N THR A 1109 28.16 -18.00 38.78
CA THR A 1109 27.10 -16.99 38.81
C THR A 1109 25.74 -17.50 38.34
N ALA A 1110 25.28 -18.65 38.85
CA ALA A 1110 23.95 -19.16 38.52
C ALA A 1110 22.84 -18.27 39.10
N LEU A 1111 22.15 -17.53 38.22
CA LEU A 1111 20.98 -16.72 38.54
C LEU A 1111 19.70 -17.58 38.60
N PRO A 1112 18.70 -17.23 39.44
CA PRO A 1112 17.47 -18.00 39.61
C PRO A 1112 16.43 -17.72 38.50
N ALA A 1113 16.74 -18.23 37.30
CA ALA A 1113 16.02 -18.01 36.04
C ALA A 1113 14.65 -18.70 35.95
N GLY A 1114 14.32 -19.61 36.86
CA GLY A 1114 13.10 -20.41 36.77
C GLY A 1114 13.11 -21.39 35.59
N TYR A 1115 11.92 -21.73 35.07
CA TYR A 1115 11.73 -22.55 33.87
C TYR A 1115 10.32 -22.36 33.27
N ARG A 1116 10.12 -22.80 32.02
CA ARG A 1116 8.80 -22.94 31.36
C ARG A 1116 8.37 -24.40 31.41
N ALA A 1117 7.16 -24.69 31.89
CA ALA A 1117 6.64 -26.06 31.96
C ALA A 1117 5.86 -26.40 30.69
N ASP A 1118 6.07 -27.60 30.11
CA ASP A 1118 5.37 -28.08 28.92
C ASP A 1118 3.83 -28.01 29.07
N ALA A 1119 3.35 -28.50 30.21
CA ALA A 1119 1.95 -28.80 30.48
C ALA A 1119 0.97 -27.63 30.29
N ASP A 1120 1.43 -26.38 30.41
CA ASP A 1120 0.59 -25.18 30.34
C ASP A 1120 1.26 -23.96 29.67
N GLY A 1121 2.51 -24.06 29.22
CA GLY A 1121 3.24 -22.91 28.69
C GLY A 1121 3.58 -21.84 29.72
N HIS A 1122 3.41 -22.14 31.01
CA HIS A 1122 3.63 -21.17 32.08
C HIS A 1122 5.04 -21.24 32.67
N PHE A 1123 5.41 -20.11 33.26
CA PHE A 1123 6.73 -19.89 33.83
C PHE A 1123 6.68 -20.01 35.35
N TYR A 1124 7.59 -20.79 35.90
CA TYR A 1124 7.61 -21.14 37.31
C TYR A 1124 8.97 -20.87 37.94
N ARG A 1125 8.92 -20.57 39.25
CA ARG A 1125 10.09 -20.53 40.14
C ARG A 1125 11.16 -19.47 39.84
N ILE A 1126 10.81 -18.36 39.18
CA ILE A 1126 11.68 -17.17 39.21
C ILE A 1126 12.07 -16.82 40.65
N THR A 1127 13.33 -16.44 40.88
CA THR A 1127 13.94 -16.19 42.20
C THR A 1127 14.05 -17.41 43.13
N LYS A 1128 13.42 -18.55 42.81
CA LYS A 1128 13.40 -19.74 43.67
C LYS A 1128 14.28 -20.88 43.17
N GLY A 1129 14.50 -20.96 41.86
CA GLY A 1129 15.25 -22.05 41.24
C GLY A 1129 15.92 -21.63 39.94
N SER A 1130 16.98 -22.37 39.59
CA SER A 1130 17.61 -22.33 38.27
C SER A 1130 17.83 -23.76 37.81
N TYR A 1131 17.52 -24.05 36.55
CA TYR A 1131 17.53 -25.41 36.03
C TYR A 1131 18.16 -25.41 34.65
N PHE A 1132 19.08 -26.33 34.44
CA PHE A 1132 19.89 -26.43 33.24
C PHE A 1132 19.73 -27.79 32.58
N TRP A 1133 19.62 -27.79 31.27
CA TRP A 1133 19.56 -29.03 30.50
C TRP A 1133 20.91 -29.75 30.47
N SER A 1134 20.81 -31.07 30.32
CA SER A 1134 21.90 -31.95 29.90
C SER A 1134 21.64 -32.41 28.47
N SER A 1135 22.69 -32.67 27.69
CA SER A 1135 22.61 -33.27 26.37
C SER A 1135 22.28 -34.76 26.40
N ASP A 1136 22.27 -35.39 27.59
CA ASP A 1136 21.90 -36.79 27.75
C ASP A 1136 20.38 -37.01 27.72
N GLU A 1137 19.95 -37.77 26.73
CA GLU A 1137 18.58 -38.28 26.63
C GLU A 1137 18.35 -39.41 27.65
N ASN A 1138 17.23 -39.37 28.37
CA ASN A 1138 16.77 -40.49 29.19
C ASN A 1138 15.88 -41.44 28.38
N ASP A 1139 14.93 -40.89 27.62
CA ASP A 1139 14.11 -41.59 26.63
C ASP A 1139 13.58 -40.62 25.56
N SER A 1140 12.77 -41.14 24.63
CA SER A 1140 12.25 -40.37 23.50
C SER A 1140 11.47 -39.10 23.89
N GLY A 1141 10.93 -39.01 25.11
CA GLY A 1141 10.17 -37.85 25.58
C GLY A 1141 10.87 -37.04 26.67
N THR A 1142 11.95 -37.56 27.27
CA THR A 1142 12.57 -36.97 28.46
C THR A 1142 14.09 -36.91 28.38
N ALA A 1143 14.65 -35.89 29.02
CA ALA A 1143 16.09 -35.68 29.11
C ALA A 1143 16.51 -35.36 30.55
N TRP A 1144 17.81 -35.51 30.82
CA TRP A 1144 18.38 -35.19 32.11
C TRP A 1144 18.56 -33.68 32.28
N ARG A 1145 18.50 -33.21 33.52
CA ARG A 1145 18.73 -31.81 33.90
C ARG A 1145 19.39 -31.73 35.27
N THR A 1146 20.18 -30.69 35.48
CA THR A 1146 20.61 -30.28 36.83
C THR A 1146 19.83 -29.06 37.30
N GLY A 1147 19.83 -28.80 38.61
CA GLY A 1147 19.14 -27.64 39.16
C GLY A 1147 19.56 -27.27 40.57
N MET A 1148 19.31 -26.02 40.91
CA MET A 1148 19.64 -25.40 42.20
C MET A 1148 18.42 -24.67 42.72
N GLU A 1149 18.18 -24.69 44.05
CA GLU A 1149 17.06 -24.01 44.68
C GLU A 1149 17.49 -23.11 45.85
N TYR A 1150 16.65 -22.11 46.16
CA TYR A 1150 16.96 -21.09 47.17
C TYR A 1150 17.11 -21.66 48.59
N ASN A 1151 16.45 -22.78 48.90
CA ASN A 1151 16.42 -23.38 50.24
C ASN A 1151 17.36 -24.58 50.43
N PHE A 1152 18.15 -24.92 49.42
CA PHE A 1152 19.14 -26.00 49.48
C PHE A 1152 20.53 -25.47 49.11
N SER A 1153 21.55 -26.03 49.75
CA SER A 1153 22.97 -25.82 49.40
C SER A 1153 23.52 -26.90 48.49
N SER A 1154 22.80 -28.02 48.34
CA SER A 1154 23.10 -29.10 47.40
C SER A 1154 22.61 -28.80 45.98
N VAL A 1155 23.02 -29.62 45.00
CA VAL A 1155 22.51 -29.60 43.62
C VAL A 1155 21.51 -30.75 43.41
N ASN A 1156 20.66 -30.65 42.39
CA ASN A 1156 19.61 -31.62 42.12
C ASN A 1156 19.66 -32.17 40.71
N LYS A 1157 19.99 -33.47 40.56
CA LYS A 1157 19.88 -34.21 39.30
C LYS A 1157 18.48 -34.79 39.12
N GLY A 1158 17.87 -34.61 37.95
CA GLY A 1158 16.54 -35.15 37.65
C GLY A 1158 16.24 -35.31 36.17
N ILE A 1159 15.10 -35.92 35.87
CA ILE A 1159 14.58 -36.14 34.51
C ILE A 1159 13.42 -35.17 34.27
N GLN A 1160 13.34 -34.58 33.07
CA GLN A 1160 12.26 -33.68 32.68
C GLN A 1160 11.78 -33.91 31.24
N GLN A 1161 10.54 -33.54 30.94
CA GLN A 1161 9.99 -33.52 29.58
C GLN A 1161 10.79 -32.61 28.66
N LYS A 1162 11.14 -33.09 27.46
CA LYS A 1162 11.93 -32.33 26.47
C LYS A 1162 11.26 -31.03 26.01
N ALA A 1163 9.93 -30.92 26.15
CA ALA A 1163 9.16 -29.73 25.82
C ALA A 1163 9.15 -28.64 26.91
N ASP A 1164 9.76 -28.89 28.08
CA ASP A 1164 9.99 -27.83 29.08
C ASP A 1164 11.08 -26.86 28.58
N GLY A 1165 10.92 -25.56 28.86
CA GLY A 1165 11.94 -24.56 28.60
C GLY A 1165 12.88 -24.41 29.79
N ARG A 1166 14.18 -24.68 29.62
CA ARG A 1166 15.21 -24.51 30.66
C ARG A 1166 16.41 -23.74 30.14
N SER A 1167 17.22 -23.21 31.06
CA SER A 1167 18.42 -22.46 30.69
C SER A 1167 19.51 -23.39 30.14
N LEU A 1168 20.40 -22.82 29.34
CA LEU A 1168 21.61 -23.47 28.84
C LEU A 1168 22.84 -22.67 29.23
N ARG A 1169 23.89 -23.37 29.65
CA ARG A 1169 25.26 -22.87 29.74
C ARG A 1169 26.14 -23.83 28.97
N CYS A 1170 26.83 -23.32 27.96
CA CYS A 1170 27.69 -24.15 27.14
C CYS A 1170 29.01 -24.44 27.86
N ILE A 1171 29.62 -25.56 27.51
CA ILE A 1171 30.91 -26.00 28.03
C ILE A 1171 31.88 -26.26 26.88
N LYS A 1172 33.18 -26.15 27.18
CA LYS A 1172 34.28 -26.58 26.33
C LYS A 1172 35.31 -27.36 27.17
N ASN A 1173 35.57 -28.60 26.77
CA ASN A 1173 36.52 -29.51 27.42
C ASN A 1173 37.88 -29.57 26.68
#